data_AF-A0A078FGK0-F1
#
_entry.id   AF-A0A078FGK0-F1
#
_cell.length_a   1.000
_cell.length_b   1.000
_cell.length_c   1.000
_cell.angle_alpha   90.00
_cell.angle_beta   90.00
_cell.angle_gamma   90.00
#
_symmetry.space_group_name_H-M   'P 1'
#
loop_
_entity.id
_entity.type
_entity.pdbx_description
1 polymer ?
#
loop_
_entity_poly.entity_id
_entity_poly.type
_entity_poly.pdbx_seq_one_letter_code
_entity_poly.pdbx_strand_id
1 'polypeptide(L)'
;MESTGSARLVGGNQVSLPLTTTTPHHRFAKVKRQGNFQPINDVSAPQSCSLHANPHSVSPFVTRRKSQINPDCGVFKLEEEEDDSLPEVNGVHSGNSRHVDVKRELVMLSLPAIVGQAIDPLTLLMETAYIGRLGSVELGSAAVSMSIFNTISKLFNIPLLSVSTSFVAEDIAKVAAQDLAEEDMHGDRPSQGLPERKQLSSVSTALVLAIGIGIFEALALSLLSGPFLRLMGVQSTSEMFIPARQFLVLRALGAPAYVVSLALQGIFRGFKDTKTPVYCLGIGNLLAVFLFPLFIYQFRMGVAGAAISSVISQYTVTIVMIMFLNKRVILLPPKMGSLKFGDYLKSGGFVLGRTLSVLMTMTVATSMAARQGAFAMAAHQICMQVWLAVSMLTDALASSGQALIASSASKRDFEGVKEVTTFVLKIGVVTGIALAIVLGISFSSVAGLFSKDPEVLRIVRKGVLFVAATQPITALAFIFDGLHYGMSDFPYAAWSMMVVGGISSAFMLYAPAGMGLSGVWVGLSMFMGFRMVAGFGRLMWKKGPWWFMHTTSQKREKMEDSSASFVGNRYWVLRHGKSIPNERGLIVSSMENGVLPEYQLAPDGVAQAQLAGQSFLKQLEESKISLDKVRICYSPFSRTTHTAKVVAQVLNIPFDSPQCKMMETLRERYFGPTFELKSHDKYPEIWDLDEKDPFMGPEGGESADDVVSRLATAMLSMEAEFQRCAILVVSHGDPLQMLQNIMHSAKQQSGGDGGLAERIQMSRVASVLSQHRKFALLTGELRPLV
;
A
#
# COMPACT_ATOMS: atom_id res chain seq x y z
N MET A 1 -8.91 -57.09 -36.07
CA MET A 1 -9.40 -58.26 -36.81
C MET A 1 -10.89 -58.35 -36.57
N GLU A 2 -11.65 -58.14 -37.65
CA GLU A 2 -12.99 -58.66 -37.98
C GLU A 2 -14.14 -58.61 -36.94
N SER A 3 -15.10 -57.70 -37.18
CA SER A 3 -16.41 -57.98 -37.83
C SER A 3 -16.96 -59.42 -37.63
N THR A 4 -18.24 -59.74 -37.39
CA THR A 4 -19.53 -59.15 -37.77
C THR A 4 -20.64 -60.09 -37.26
N GLY A 5 -21.90 -59.62 -37.27
CA GLY A 5 -23.05 -60.49 -37.63
C GLY A 5 -23.86 -61.04 -36.45
N SER A 6 -24.96 -60.47 -35.97
CA SER A 6 -26.25 -60.12 -36.62
C SER A 6 -27.31 -61.23 -36.53
N ALA A 7 -28.55 -60.76 -36.26
CA ALA A 7 -29.86 -61.33 -36.63
C ALA A 7 -30.49 -62.39 -35.68
N ARG A 8 -31.82 -62.42 -35.42
CA ARG A 8 -33.00 -61.63 -35.86
C ARG A 8 -34.28 -62.15 -35.14
N LEU A 9 -35.23 -61.22 -34.90
CA LEU A 9 -36.72 -61.29 -35.08
C LEU A 9 -37.57 -62.26 -34.19
N VAL A 10 -38.86 -62.04 -33.85
CA VAL A 10 -40.02 -61.45 -34.58
C VAL A 10 -41.14 -60.97 -33.60
N GLY A 11 -41.83 -59.85 -33.96
CA GLY A 11 -43.31 -59.66 -33.89
C GLY A 11 -43.89 -58.83 -32.72
N GLY A 12 -44.75 -57.81 -32.89
CA GLY A 12 -45.40 -57.19 -34.06
C GLY A 12 -46.41 -56.08 -33.66
N ASN A 13 -46.84 -55.31 -34.67
CA ASN A 13 -48.00 -54.37 -34.79
C ASN A 13 -47.97 -52.99 -34.07
N GLN A 14 -48.39 -51.86 -34.66
CA GLN A 14 -48.66 -51.42 -36.05
C GLN A 14 -48.94 -49.88 -36.03
N VAL A 15 -48.73 -49.21 -37.18
CA VAL A 15 -49.32 -47.92 -37.65
C VAL A 15 -48.49 -46.60 -37.55
N SER A 16 -47.72 -46.36 -38.63
CA SER A 16 -47.76 -45.20 -39.56
C SER A 16 -47.28 -43.77 -39.18
N LEU A 17 -46.01 -43.47 -39.57
CA LEU A 17 -45.52 -42.47 -40.58
C LEU A 17 -45.94 -40.95 -40.52
N PRO A 18 -45.16 -40.00 -41.10
CA PRO A 18 -43.71 -39.78 -41.00
C PRO A 18 -43.20 -38.29 -41.11
N LEU A 19 -41.87 -38.13 -40.93
CA LEU A 19 -40.90 -37.31 -41.70
C LEU A 19 -40.83 -35.75 -41.63
N THR A 20 -39.57 -35.32 -41.43
CA THR A 20 -38.82 -34.17 -42.02
C THR A 20 -38.97 -32.71 -41.52
N THR A 21 -37.87 -32.24 -40.92
CA THR A 21 -37.07 -31.01 -41.17
C THR A 21 -37.70 -29.69 -41.63
N THR A 22 -37.10 -28.60 -41.12
CA THR A 22 -36.99 -27.19 -41.61
C THR A 22 -37.81 -26.11 -40.88
N THR A 23 -37.09 -25.10 -40.37
CA THR A 23 -37.55 -23.71 -40.12
C THR A 23 -37.64 -22.96 -41.46
N PRO A 24 -38.52 -21.94 -41.70
CA PRO A 24 -38.45 -20.60 -41.05
C PRO A 24 -39.74 -19.72 -41.01
N HIS A 25 -39.64 -18.58 -40.30
CA HIS A 25 -40.29 -17.24 -40.43
C HIS A 25 -41.78 -16.98 -40.78
N HIS A 26 -42.31 -15.95 -40.06
CA HIS A 26 -43.35 -14.93 -40.38
C HIS A 26 -44.88 -15.22 -40.21
N ARG A 27 -45.59 -14.45 -39.35
CA ARG A 27 -46.44 -13.27 -39.70
C ARG A 27 -47.38 -12.76 -38.58
N PHE A 28 -47.33 -11.44 -38.36
CA PHE A 28 -48.39 -10.39 -38.18
C PHE A 28 -49.68 -10.60 -37.34
N ALA A 29 -50.03 -9.63 -36.48
CA ALA A 29 -50.86 -8.46 -36.84
C ALA A 29 -51.02 -7.38 -35.72
N LYS A 30 -51.33 -6.15 -36.17
CA LYS A 30 -51.46 -4.83 -35.53
C LYS A 30 -52.72 -4.63 -34.68
N VAL A 31 -52.66 -3.70 -33.71
CA VAL A 31 -53.65 -2.60 -33.54
C VAL A 31 -52.92 -1.31 -33.08
N LYS A 32 -53.39 -0.17 -33.62
CA LYS A 32 -52.88 1.21 -33.53
C LYS A 32 -53.94 2.05 -32.80
N ARG A 33 -53.56 3.04 -31.97
CA ARG A 33 -54.35 4.28 -31.79
C ARG A 33 -53.48 5.46 -31.37
N GLN A 34 -53.71 6.58 -32.05
CA GLN A 34 -53.09 7.91 -31.95
C GLN A 34 -53.84 8.79 -30.93
N GLY A 35 -53.20 9.87 -30.48
CA GLY A 35 -53.89 11.07 -29.96
C GLY A 35 -52.96 12.13 -29.36
N ASN A 36 -52.77 13.24 -30.09
CA ASN A 36 -52.11 14.51 -29.69
C ASN A 36 -52.85 15.26 -28.57
N PHE A 37 -52.14 16.09 -27.78
CA PHE A 37 -52.29 17.58 -27.65
C PHE A 37 -51.68 18.12 -26.33
N GLN A 38 -50.86 19.19 -26.44
CA GLN A 38 -50.51 20.20 -25.41
C GLN A 38 -51.64 21.28 -25.32
N PRO A 39 -51.53 22.40 -24.55
CA PRO A 39 -51.12 22.66 -23.15
C PRO A 39 -52.17 23.55 -22.41
N ILE A 40 -52.09 23.73 -21.07
CA ILE A 40 -52.80 24.83 -20.37
C ILE A 40 -51.90 25.42 -19.27
N ASN A 41 -51.73 26.76 -19.35
CA ASN A 41 -51.09 27.66 -18.41
C ASN A 41 -52.04 28.09 -17.27
N ASP A 42 -51.40 28.56 -16.19
CA ASP A 42 -51.84 29.55 -15.20
C ASP A 42 -53.00 29.23 -14.26
N VAL A 43 -52.81 29.54 -12.97
CA VAL A 43 -53.66 30.48 -12.21
C VAL A 43 -53.09 30.74 -10.79
N SER A 44 -52.85 32.04 -10.56
CA SER A 44 -53.00 32.86 -9.34
C SER A 44 -52.07 32.71 -8.12
N ALA A 45 -51.36 33.82 -7.88
CA ALA A 45 -50.95 34.37 -6.58
C ALA A 45 -52.13 34.68 -5.63
N PRO A 46 -51.83 35.08 -4.38
CA PRO A 46 -52.41 36.33 -3.88
C PRO A 46 -51.38 37.31 -3.30
N GLN A 47 -51.81 38.57 -3.30
CA GLN A 47 -51.09 39.80 -3.02
C GLN A 47 -50.97 40.16 -1.53
N SER A 48 -49.93 40.95 -1.25
CA SER A 48 -49.83 42.13 -0.37
C SER A 48 -50.42 42.13 1.04
N CYS A 49 -49.55 42.42 2.02
CA CYS A 49 -49.74 43.56 2.91
C CYS A 49 -48.40 44.26 3.21
N SER A 50 -48.41 45.57 2.96
CA SER A 50 -47.39 46.58 3.13
C SER A 50 -47.40 47.20 4.54
N LEU A 51 -46.25 47.71 5.03
CA LEU A 51 -46.16 49.00 5.73
C LEU A 51 -44.70 49.46 5.92
N HIS A 52 -44.34 50.47 5.12
CA HIS A 52 -43.49 51.67 5.32
C HIS A 52 -42.31 51.75 6.32
N ALA A 53 -41.16 52.13 5.71
CA ALA A 53 -40.29 53.32 5.96
C ALA A 53 -39.28 53.38 7.14
N ASN A 54 -37.98 53.25 6.79
CA ASN A 54 -36.80 54.16 6.94
C ASN A 54 -36.56 54.99 8.24
N PRO A 55 -35.33 55.53 8.49
CA PRO A 55 -33.93 55.09 8.22
C PRO A 55 -32.99 55.26 9.47
N HIS A 56 -31.68 54.97 9.29
CA HIS A 56 -30.49 55.50 10.01
C HIS A 56 -29.55 54.50 10.74
N SER A 57 -28.37 54.35 10.12
CA SER A 57 -26.98 54.37 10.64
C SER A 57 -26.67 53.99 12.10
N VAL A 58 -25.60 53.18 12.23
CA VAL A 58 -24.43 53.31 13.14
C VAL A 58 -24.05 51.92 13.72
N SER A 59 -22.90 51.39 13.29
CA SER A 59 -22.08 50.41 14.04
C SER A 59 -21.33 51.16 15.16
N PRO A 60 -20.96 50.59 16.34
CA PRO A 60 -20.09 49.40 16.39
C PRO A 60 -20.17 48.48 17.65
N PHE A 61 -19.50 47.34 17.54
CA PHE A 61 -18.74 46.57 18.55
C PHE A 61 -19.38 46.10 19.89
N VAL A 62 -19.33 44.76 20.03
CA VAL A 62 -18.95 43.95 21.22
C VAL A 62 -19.86 43.99 22.46
N THR A 63 -20.48 42.85 22.78
CA THR A 63 -20.25 42.11 24.06
C THR A 63 -21.06 40.79 24.15
N ARG A 64 -20.31 39.70 24.26
CA ARG A 64 -20.49 38.53 25.15
C ARG A 64 -21.72 38.52 26.10
N ARG A 65 -22.64 37.56 25.95
CA ARG A 65 -23.08 36.60 27.01
C ARG A 65 -24.14 35.57 26.56
N LYS A 66 -23.81 34.31 26.88
CA LYS A 66 -24.63 33.14 27.28
C LYS A 66 -26.17 33.23 27.27
N SER A 67 -26.80 32.19 26.71
CA SER A 67 -27.98 31.51 27.29
C SER A 67 -28.08 30.08 26.71
N GLN A 68 -27.83 29.05 27.52
CA GLN A 68 -28.86 28.19 28.13
C GLN A 68 -29.59 27.28 27.13
N ILE A 69 -29.22 25.99 27.13
CA ILE A 69 -30.13 24.89 26.84
C ILE A 69 -29.83 23.80 27.87
N ASN A 70 -30.87 23.35 28.57
CA ASN A 70 -30.91 22.19 29.46
C ASN A 70 -31.82 21.12 28.80
N PRO A 71 -31.95 19.90 29.34
CA PRO A 71 -31.16 18.71 29.04
C PRO A 71 -32.05 17.55 28.50
N ASP A 72 -31.45 16.46 28.00
CA ASP A 72 -31.78 15.08 28.41
C ASP A 72 -31.13 14.00 27.52
N CYS A 73 -30.72 12.91 28.21
CA CYS A 73 -30.28 11.59 27.74
C CYS A 73 -28.98 11.56 26.90
N GLY A 74 -27.85 11.00 27.34
CA GLY A 74 -27.61 9.92 28.29
C GLY A 74 -26.54 9.03 27.67
N VAL A 75 -25.26 9.31 27.93
CA VAL A 75 -24.12 8.49 27.47
C VAL A 75 -23.27 8.12 28.68
N PHE A 76 -23.00 6.83 28.77
CA PHE A 76 -22.27 6.15 29.83
C PHE A 76 -20.83 6.69 29.99
N LYS A 77 -20.48 6.96 31.27
CA LYS A 77 -19.14 7.24 31.80
C LYS A 77 -18.21 6.03 31.58
N LEU A 78 -16.99 6.30 31.12
CA LEU A 78 -15.80 5.54 31.51
C LEU A 78 -14.92 6.51 32.31
N GLU A 79 -14.48 6.06 33.47
CA GLU A 79 -13.73 6.79 34.48
C GLU A 79 -12.29 7.07 34.00
N GLU A 80 -11.88 8.34 34.04
CA GLU A 80 -10.46 8.74 34.07
C GLU A 80 -10.18 9.22 35.50
N GLU A 81 -9.25 8.57 36.17
CA GLU A 81 -8.68 9.03 37.45
C GLU A 81 -7.74 10.22 37.18
N GLU A 82 -8.07 11.37 37.77
CA GLU A 82 -7.16 12.50 38.00
C GLU A 82 -6.19 12.11 39.12
N ASP A 83 -4.88 12.18 38.86
CA ASP A 83 -3.90 12.39 39.91
C ASP A 83 -3.08 13.65 39.57
N ASP A 84 -3.15 14.59 40.49
CA ASP A 84 -2.71 15.98 40.40
C ASP A 84 -1.50 16.12 41.32
N SER A 85 -0.28 16.03 40.77
CA SER A 85 0.92 16.49 41.47
C SER A 85 2.09 16.78 40.52
N LEU A 86 2.37 18.07 40.36
CA LEU A 86 3.60 18.59 39.76
C LEU A 86 4.79 18.36 40.69
N PRO A 87 5.96 17.97 40.15
CA PRO A 87 7.22 18.44 40.71
C PRO A 87 7.99 19.27 39.67
N GLU A 88 8.36 20.50 40.06
CA GLU A 88 9.46 21.24 39.46
C GLU A 88 10.76 20.43 39.56
N VAL A 89 11.48 20.26 38.45
CA VAL A 89 12.91 19.90 38.48
C VAL A 89 13.66 20.66 37.39
N ASN A 90 14.48 21.60 37.87
CA ASN A 90 15.63 22.18 37.20
C ASN A 90 16.62 21.12 36.73
N GLY A 91 17.33 21.38 35.62
CA GLY A 91 18.67 20.82 35.41
C GLY A 91 18.85 19.97 34.16
N VAL A 92 19.69 20.50 33.28
CA VAL A 92 20.23 19.90 32.07
C VAL A 92 20.83 18.51 32.31
N HIS A 93 20.32 17.51 31.60
CA HIS A 93 21.11 16.39 31.09
C HIS A 93 20.64 16.04 29.67
N SER A 94 21.20 16.75 28.68
CA SER A 94 21.09 16.38 27.27
C SER A 94 21.96 15.15 27.01
N GLY A 95 21.34 13.99 26.79
CA GLY A 95 22.08 12.80 26.41
C GLY A 95 21.27 11.55 26.05
N ASN A 96 19.96 11.47 26.36
CA ASN A 96 19.27 10.18 26.25
C ASN A 96 17.84 10.17 25.67
N SER A 97 17.31 11.28 25.14
CA SER A 97 15.88 11.34 24.77
C SER A 97 15.50 10.64 23.45
N ARG A 98 16.44 10.34 22.54
CA ARG A 98 16.12 9.62 21.29
C ARG A 98 15.98 8.11 21.46
N HIS A 99 16.67 7.51 22.44
CA HIS A 99 16.79 6.06 22.57
C HIS A 99 15.56 5.36 23.20
N VAL A 100 14.70 6.13 23.88
CA VAL A 100 13.54 5.62 24.64
C VAL A 100 12.28 5.51 23.78
N ASP A 101 12.23 6.12 22.59
CA ASP A 101 11.00 6.20 21.80
C ASP A 101 10.79 5.01 20.84
N VAL A 102 11.84 4.58 20.13
CA VAL A 102 11.75 3.53 19.08
C VAL A 102 11.28 2.17 19.62
N LYS A 103 11.75 1.77 20.80
CA LYS A 103 11.39 0.47 21.40
C LYS A 103 9.94 0.44 21.85
N ARG A 104 9.48 1.53 22.46
CA ARG A 104 8.09 1.69 22.92
C ARG A 104 7.15 1.73 21.72
N GLU A 105 7.51 2.49 20.69
CA GLU A 105 6.74 2.58 19.45
C GLU A 105 6.62 1.21 18.76
N LEU A 106 7.71 0.44 18.67
CA LEU A 106 7.67 -0.91 18.09
C LEU A 106 6.72 -1.84 18.86
N VAL A 107 6.77 -1.83 20.20
CA VAL A 107 5.89 -2.67 21.04
C VAL A 107 4.42 -2.24 20.88
N MET A 108 4.16 -0.93 20.87
CA MET A 108 2.81 -0.37 20.67
C MET A 108 2.22 -0.72 19.30
N LEU A 109 3.06 -0.89 18.27
CA LEU A 109 2.64 -1.34 16.94
C LEU A 109 2.49 -2.86 16.86
N SER A 110 3.40 -3.60 17.50
CA SER A 110 3.45 -5.07 17.39
C SER A 110 2.31 -5.74 18.13
N LEU A 111 1.92 -5.25 19.32
CA LEU A 111 0.91 -5.92 20.14
C LEU A 111 -0.48 -5.96 19.46
N PRO A 112 -1.03 -4.86 18.92
CA PRO A 112 -2.28 -4.90 18.16
C PRO A 112 -2.16 -5.73 16.88
N ALA A 113 -1.00 -5.67 16.21
CA ALA A 113 -0.75 -6.47 15.02
C ALA A 113 -0.78 -7.98 15.32
N ILE A 114 -0.19 -8.42 16.44
CA ILE A 114 -0.24 -9.81 16.91
C ILE A 114 -1.69 -10.23 17.15
N VAL A 115 -2.47 -9.43 17.88
CA VAL A 115 -3.88 -9.76 18.19
C VAL A 115 -4.71 -9.86 16.90
N GLY A 116 -4.56 -8.88 16.00
CA GLY A 116 -5.28 -8.87 14.72
C GLY A 116 -4.92 -10.04 13.81
N GLN A 117 -3.63 -10.43 13.76
CA GLN A 117 -3.15 -11.52 12.92
C GLN A 117 -3.37 -12.91 13.53
N ALA A 118 -3.61 -13.02 14.84
CA ALA A 118 -3.80 -14.30 15.52
C ALA A 118 -5.18 -14.95 15.26
N ILE A 119 -6.20 -14.17 14.90
CA ILE A 119 -7.58 -14.66 14.78
C ILE A 119 -7.71 -15.77 13.71
N ASP A 120 -7.14 -15.53 12.52
CA ASP A 120 -7.21 -16.47 11.40
C ASP A 120 -6.50 -17.81 11.71
N PRO A 121 -5.21 -17.81 12.14
CA PRO A 121 -4.51 -19.03 12.53
C PRO A 121 -5.19 -19.82 13.66
N LEU A 122 -5.75 -19.14 14.66
CA LEU A 122 -6.46 -19.81 15.75
C LEU A 122 -7.68 -20.58 15.22
N THR A 123 -8.42 -19.99 14.29
CA THR A 123 -9.56 -20.65 13.63
C THR A 123 -9.12 -21.88 12.85
N LEU A 124 -8.00 -21.78 12.11
CA LEU A 124 -7.43 -22.90 11.35
C LEU A 124 -6.90 -24.02 12.26
N LEU A 125 -6.32 -23.68 13.42
CA LEU A 125 -5.95 -24.67 14.43
C LEU A 125 -7.17 -25.40 14.97
N MET A 126 -8.27 -24.69 15.22
CA MET A 126 -9.53 -25.31 15.67
C MET A 126 -10.16 -26.20 14.59
N GLU A 127 -10.21 -25.75 13.33
CA GLU A 127 -10.67 -26.58 12.20
C GLU A 127 -9.85 -27.87 12.10
N THR A 128 -8.52 -27.74 12.15
CA THR A 128 -7.58 -28.87 12.12
C THR A 128 -7.80 -29.82 13.30
N ALA A 129 -8.05 -29.29 14.51
CA ALA A 129 -8.30 -30.11 15.69
C ALA A 129 -9.63 -30.86 15.62
N TYR A 130 -10.70 -30.21 15.14
CA TYR A 130 -12.00 -30.86 14.99
C TYR A 130 -11.99 -31.93 13.91
N ILE A 131 -11.39 -31.66 12.75
CA ILE A 131 -11.25 -32.65 11.67
C ILE A 131 -10.32 -33.79 12.12
N GLY A 132 -9.22 -33.49 12.80
CA GLY A 132 -8.24 -34.49 13.26
C GLY A 132 -8.79 -35.49 14.29
N ARG A 133 -9.88 -35.13 14.97
CA ARG A 133 -10.62 -36.05 15.86
C ARG A 133 -11.57 -37.00 15.14
N LEU A 134 -11.89 -36.76 13.86
CA LEU A 134 -12.63 -37.74 13.04
C LEU A 134 -11.73 -38.91 12.66
N GLY A 135 -10.51 -38.60 12.18
CA GLY A 135 -9.55 -39.59 11.74
C GLY A 135 -8.42 -38.99 10.93
N SER A 136 -7.41 -39.83 10.65
CA SER A 136 -6.22 -39.45 9.89
C SER A 136 -6.52 -39.27 8.40
N VAL A 137 -7.40 -40.09 7.83
CA VAL A 137 -7.85 -39.98 6.43
C VAL A 137 -8.59 -38.67 6.21
N GLU A 138 -9.48 -38.30 7.12
CA GLU A 138 -10.28 -37.08 7.10
C GLU A 138 -9.39 -35.83 7.15
N LEU A 139 -8.43 -35.81 8.10
CA LEU A 139 -7.51 -34.69 8.25
C LEU A 139 -6.56 -34.55 7.07
N GLY A 140 -5.97 -35.66 6.61
CA GLY A 140 -5.10 -35.67 5.44
C GLY A 140 -5.84 -35.20 4.18
N SER A 141 -7.09 -35.65 4.01
CA SER A 141 -7.95 -35.25 2.89
C SER A 141 -8.25 -33.75 2.89
N ALA A 142 -8.68 -33.21 4.04
CA ALA A 142 -8.99 -31.80 4.17
C ALA A 142 -7.73 -30.93 3.95
N ALA A 143 -6.58 -31.36 4.46
CA ALA A 143 -5.30 -30.66 4.30
C ALA A 143 -4.89 -30.51 2.84
N VAL A 144 -4.95 -31.58 2.04
CA VAL A 144 -4.62 -31.53 0.60
C VAL A 144 -5.60 -30.61 -0.14
N SER A 145 -6.89 -30.73 0.14
CA SER A 145 -7.92 -29.91 -0.49
C SER A 145 -7.79 -28.43 -0.14
N MET A 146 -7.49 -28.09 1.11
CA MET A 146 -7.20 -26.72 1.55
C MET A 146 -5.95 -26.17 0.87
N SER A 147 -4.90 -26.97 0.69
CA SER A 147 -3.70 -26.53 -0.04
C SER A 147 -4.02 -26.21 -1.50
N ILE A 148 -4.80 -27.05 -2.19
CA ILE A 148 -5.22 -26.80 -3.58
C ILE A 148 -6.05 -25.51 -3.65
N PHE A 149 -7.07 -25.39 -2.80
CA PHE A 149 -7.94 -24.21 -2.73
C PHE A 149 -7.10 -22.95 -2.49
N ASN A 150 -6.28 -22.93 -1.44
CA ASN A 150 -5.48 -21.76 -1.08
C ASN A 150 -4.49 -21.34 -2.16
N THR A 151 -3.84 -22.29 -2.84
CA THR A 151 -2.88 -21.99 -3.91
C THR A 151 -3.58 -21.40 -5.13
N ILE A 152 -4.72 -21.97 -5.54
CA ILE A 152 -5.52 -21.45 -6.66
C ILE A 152 -6.11 -20.08 -6.30
N SER A 153 -6.76 -19.96 -5.14
CA SER A 153 -7.34 -18.70 -4.69
C SER A 153 -6.30 -17.59 -4.60
N LYS A 154 -5.16 -17.83 -3.94
CA LYS A 154 -4.14 -16.77 -3.78
C LYS A 154 -3.50 -16.37 -5.12
N LEU A 155 -3.38 -17.28 -6.08
CA LEU A 155 -2.87 -16.98 -7.42
C LEU A 155 -3.74 -15.94 -8.14
N PHE A 156 -5.06 -16.10 -8.10
CA PHE A 156 -6.00 -15.20 -8.79
C PHE A 156 -6.35 -13.94 -7.97
N ASN A 157 -6.35 -14.04 -6.64
CA ASN A 157 -6.95 -13.00 -5.79
C ASN A 157 -5.97 -11.94 -5.28
N ILE A 158 -4.67 -12.21 -5.20
CA ILE A 158 -3.67 -11.19 -4.78
C ILE A 158 -3.60 -10.01 -5.79
N PRO A 159 -3.56 -10.26 -7.12
CA PRO A 159 -3.64 -9.17 -8.08
C PRO A 159 -4.94 -8.38 -7.91
N LEU A 160 -6.08 -9.06 -7.74
CA LEU A 160 -7.38 -8.44 -7.59
C LEU A 160 -7.47 -7.50 -6.38
N LEU A 161 -6.96 -7.93 -5.22
CA LEU A 161 -6.91 -7.12 -4.00
C LEU A 161 -6.10 -5.83 -4.21
N SER A 162 -4.93 -5.97 -4.85
CA SER A 162 -4.02 -4.84 -5.13
C SER A 162 -4.67 -3.84 -6.08
N VAL A 163 -5.25 -4.35 -7.17
CA VAL A 163 -5.95 -3.57 -8.19
C VAL A 163 -7.18 -2.85 -7.63
N SER A 164 -8.00 -3.54 -6.83
CA SER A 164 -9.20 -2.97 -6.20
C SER A 164 -8.86 -1.81 -5.26
N THR A 165 -7.77 -1.95 -4.49
CA THR A 165 -7.31 -0.89 -3.57
C THR A 165 -6.92 0.37 -4.33
N SER A 166 -6.10 0.23 -5.38
CA SER A 166 -5.63 1.36 -6.18
C SER A 166 -6.77 2.07 -6.92
N PHE A 167 -7.69 1.31 -7.54
CA PHE A 167 -8.79 1.91 -8.31
C PHE A 167 -9.75 2.69 -7.44
N VAL A 168 -10.11 2.16 -6.26
CA VAL A 168 -11.00 2.87 -5.34
C VAL A 168 -10.31 4.11 -4.78
N ALA A 169 -9.03 4.02 -4.43
CA ALA A 169 -8.27 5.20 -3.98
C ALA A 169 -8.20 6.30 -5.05
N GLU A 170 -8.02 5.92 -6.32
CA GLU A 170 -8.00 6.85 -7.46
C GLU A 170 -9.38 7.48 -7.72
N ASP A 171 -10.46 6.70 -7.68
CA ASP A 171 -11.83 7.18 -7.90
C ASP A 171 -12.27 8.14 -6.78
N ILE A 172 -11.91 7.84 -5.52
CA ILE A 172 -12.14 8.76 -4.39
C ILE A 172 -11.37 10.07 -4.57
N ALA A 173 -10.13 10.02 -5.04
CA ALA A 173 -9.32 11.22 -5.28
C ALA A 173 -9.91 12.08 -6.40
N LYS A 174 -10.46 11.46 -7.46
CA LYS A 174 -11.14 12.16 -8.56
C LYS A 174 -12.44 12.82 -8.11
N VAL A 175 -13.29 12.10 -7.38
CA VAL A 175 -14.55 12.66 -6.85
C VAL A 175 -14.25 13.81 -5.90
N ALA A 176 -13.28 13.67 -4.99
CA ALA A 176 -12.88 14.77 -4.11
C ALA A 176 -12.38 16.00 -4.89
N ALA A 177 -11.68 15.82 -6.01
CA ALA A 177 -11.27 16.92 -6.87
C ALA A 177 -12.44 17.58 -7.62
N GLN A 178 -13.50 16.82 -7.94
CA GLN A 178 -14.72 17.33 -8.57
C GLN A 178 -15.62 18.07 -7.58
N ASP A 179 -15.80 17.52 -6.37
CA ASP A 179 -16.57 18.17 -5.30
C ASP A 179 -15.95 19.55 -4.96
N LEU A 180 -14.61 19.62 -4.88
CA LEU A 180 -13.88 20.89 -4.68
C LEU A 180 -14.04 21.86 -5.85
N ALA A 181 -14.19 21.36 -7.08
CA ALA A 181 -14.41 22.19 -8.27
C ALA A 181 -15.85 22.71 -8.39
N GLU A 182 -16.84 21.99 -7.83
CA GLU A 182 -18.24 22.40 -7.79
C GLU A 182 -18.53 23.40 -6.65
N GLU A 183 -17.86 23.27 -5.50
CA GLU A 183 -17.95 24.25 -4.39
C GLU A 183 -17.43 25.65 -4.78
N ASP A 184 -16.44 25.75 -5.67
CA ASP A 184 -15.91 27.04 -6.16
C ASP A 184 -16.86 27.76 -7.15
N MET A 185 -17.88 27.07 -7.70
CA MET A 185 -18.82 27.63 -8.68
C MET A 185 -20.17 28.05 -8.10
N HIS A 186 -20.54 27.54 -6.92
CA HIS A 186 -21.78 27.90 -6.22
C HIS A 186 -21.48 28.27 -4.76
N GLY A 187 -21.25 29.57 -4.53
CA GLY A 187 -21.25 30.12 -3.19
C GLY A 187 -22.66 30.13 -2.60
N ASP A 188 -23.14 29.01 -2.07
CA ASP A 188 -24.08 29.04 -0.95
C ASP A 188 -24.15 27.71 -0.15
N ARG A 189 -23.91 27.85 1.16
CA ARG A 189 -24.22 26.99 2.32
C ARG A 189 -23.46 25.67 2.54
N PRO A 190 -22.91 25.45 3.75
CA PRO A 190 -22.44 24.14 4.17
C PRO A 190 -23.65 23.24 4.43
N SER A 191 -23.84 22.25 3.57
CA SER A 191 -24.79 21.16 3.83
C SER A 191 -24.29 20.33 5.02
N GLN A 192 -24.74 20.69 6.24
CA GLN A 192 -24.78 19.73 7.34
C GLN A 192 -25.84 18.68 7.00
N GLY A 193 -25.41 17.60 6.35
CA GLY A 193 -26.27 16.48 5.97
C GLY A 193 -25.52 15.16 6.12
N LEU A 194 -26.25 14.09 6.48
CA LEU A 194 -25.81 12.70 6.64
C LEU A 194 -24.70 12.28 5.65
N PRO A 195 -23.84 11.29 6.00
CA PRO A 195 -22.77 10.81 5.11
C PRO A 195 -23.34 10.49 3.73
N GLU A 196 -23.06 11.38 2.78
CA GLU A 196 -23.60 11.28 1.43
C GLU A 196 -22.98 10.06 0.78
N ARG A 197 -23.82 9.15 0.27
CA ARG A 197 -23.33 7.91 -0.33
C ARG A 197 -22.59 8.27 -1.62
N LYS A 198 -21.30 7.98 -1.68
CA LYS A 198 -20.47 8.32 -2.82
C LYS A 198 -20.82 7.43 -4.03
N GLN A 199 -20.85 8.03 -5.21
CA GLN A 199 -21.12 7.32 -6.46
C GLN A 199 -19.79 6.89 -7.10
N LEU A 200 -19.39 5.63 -6.89
CA LEU A 200 -18.08 5.12 -7.36
C LEU A 200 -18.27 3.95 -8.33
N SER A 201 -18.01 4.18 -9.62
CA SER A 201 -18.12 3.14 -10.66
C SER A 201 -16.99 2.10 -10.56
N SER A 202 -15.85 2.47 -9.97
CA SER A 202 -14.73 1.57 -9.67
C SER A 202 -15.14 0.42 -8.75
N VAL A 203 -15.95 0.71 -7.73
CA VAL A 203 -16.47 -0.26 -6.75
C VAL A 203 -17.34 -1.31 -7.43
N SER A 204 -18.28 -0.88 -8.27
CA SER A 204 -19.13 -1.81 -9.03
C SER A 204 -18.33 -2.70 -9.97
N THR A 205 -17.33 -2.13 -10.66
CA THR A 205 -16.46 -2.88 -11.59
C THR A 205 -15.63 -3.92 -10.84
N ALA A 206 -15.03 -3.56 -9.70
CA ALA A 206 -14.27 -4.48 -8.85
C ALA A 206 -15.14 -5.63 -8.33
N LEU A 207 -16.38 -5.36 -7.90
CA LEU A 207 -17.30 -6.38 -7.42
C LEU A 207 -17.76 -7.33 -8.53
N VAL A 208 -18.09 -6.81 -9.72
CA VAL A 208 -18.47 -7.65 -10.87
C VAL A 208 -17.31 -8.54 -11.30
N LEU A 209 -16.09 -8.00 -11.36
CA LEU A 209 -14.88 -8.78 -11.66
C LEU A 209 -14.64 -9.85 -10.59
N ALA A 210 -14.79 -9.52 -9.32
CA ALA A 210 -14.62 -10.45 -8.21
C ALA A 210 -15.64 -11.60 -8.25
N ILE A 211 -16.91 -11.32 -8.56
CA ILE A 211 -17.94 -12.34 -8.75
C ILE A 211 -17.58 -13.24 -9.94
N GLY A 212 -17.17 -12.66 -11.07
CA GLY A 212 -16.76 -13.42 -12.26
C GLY A 212 -15.58 -14.35 -11.99
N ILE A 213 -14.51 -13.85 -11.38
CA ILE A 213 -13.34 -14.65 -10.99
C ILE A 213 -13.73 -15.73 -9.98
N GLY A 214 -14.55 -15.38 -8.98
CA GLY A 214 -14.96 -16.33 -7.95
C GLY A 214 -15.85 -17.46 -8.47
N ILE A 215 -16.76 -17.18 -9.41
CA ILE A 215 -17.57 -18.21 -10.09
C ILE A 215 -16.67 -19.10 -10.96
N PHE A 216 -15.74 -18.49 -11.71
CA PHE A 216 -14.77 -19.23 -12.51
C PHE A 216 -13.91 -20.16 -11.62
N GLU A 217 -13.43 -19.66 -10.48
CA GLU A 217 -12.65 -20.44 -9.53
C GLU A 217 -13.47 -21.59 -8.93
N ALA A 218 -14.72 -21.34 -8.52
CA ALA A 218 -15.63 -22.36 -8.03
C ALA A 218 -15.85 -23.49 -9.05
N LEU A 219 -16.06 -23.12 -10.32
CA LEU A 219 -16.25 -24.06 -11.42
C LEU A 219 -14.97 -24.85 -11.70
N ALA A 220 -13.83 -24.17 -11.80
CA ALA A 220 -12.53 -24.78 -12.04
C ALA A 220 -12.16 -25.78 -10.93
N LEU A 221 -12.28 -25.39 -9.67
CA LEU A 221 -12.01 -26.25 -8.52
C LEU A 221 -12.97 -27.45 -8.47
N SER A 222 -14.24 -27.26 -8.82
CA SER A 222 -15.23 -28.35 -8.81
C SER A 222 -14.98 -29.37 -9.93
N LEU A 223 -14.82 -28.90 -11.17
CA LEU A 223 -14.63 -29.75 -12.36
C LEU A 223 -13.24 -30.40 -12.39
N LEU A 224 -12.19 -29.67 -11.99
CA LEU A 224 -10.81 -30.15 -12.00
C LEU A 224 -10.35 -30.73 -10.66
N SER A 225 -11.27 -30.94 -9.71
CA SER A 225 -10.98 -31.52 -8.39
C SER A 225 -10.18 -32.83 -8.47
N GLY A 226 -10.61 -33.77 -9.33
CA GLY A 226 -9.92 -35.05 -9.53
C GLY A 226 -8.49 -34.89 -10.06
N PRO A 227 -8.27 -34.20 -11.20
CA PRO A 227 -6.93 -33.87 -11.70
C PRO A 227 -6.02 -33.19 -10.67
N PHE A 228 -6.50 -32.19 -9.93
CA PHE A 228 -5.70 -31.50 -8.92
C PHE A 228 -5.29 -32.43 -7.77
N LEU A 229 -6.19 -33.30 -7.30
CA LEU A 229 -5.85 -34.29 -6.27
C LEU A 229 -4.80 -35.29 -6.75
N ARG A 230 -4.90 -35.75 -8.01
CA ARG A 230 -3.89 -36.63 -8.60
C ARG A 230 -2.54 -35.94 -8.75
N LEU A 231 -2.53 -34.65 -9.11
CA LEU A 231 -1.31 -33.84 -9.17
C LEU A 231 -0.63 -33.75 -7.79
N MET A 232 -1.43 -33.53 -6.73
CA MET A 232 -0.96 -33.57 -5.35
C MET A 232 -0.47 -34.96 -4.91
N GLY A 233 -0.69 -36.01 -5.70
CA GLY A 233 -0.24 -37.37 -5.42
C GLY A 233 -1.27 -38.23 -4.69
N VAL A 234 -2.51 -37.76 -4.56
CA VAL A 234 -3.63 -38.56 -4.06
C VAL A 234 -4.24 -39.31 -5.23
N GLN A 235 -3.82 -40.57 -5.42
CA GLN A 235 -4.35 -41.45 -6.47
C GLN A 235 -5.79 -41.88 -6.17
N SER A 236 -6.54 -42.28 -7.20
CA SER A 236 -7.93 -42.74 -7.05
C SER A 236 -8.10 -43.98 -6.15
N THR A 237 -7.02 -44.74 -5.93
CA THR A 237 -6.94 -45.91 -5.05
C THR A 237 -6.73 -45.54 -3.58
N SER A 238 -6.36 -44.30 -3.29
CA SER A 238 -6.14 -43.82 -1.93
C SER A 238 -7.45 -43.63 -1.19
N GLU A 239 -7.50 -44.03 0.08
CA GLU A 239 -8.63 -43.79 0.98
C GLU A 239 -8.93 -42.28 1.15
N MET A 240 -7.92 -41.41 0.94
CA MET A 240 -8.09 -39.96 0.99
C MET A 240 -8.80 -39.38 -0.25
N PHE A 241 -8.88 -40.10 -1.37
CA PHE A 241 -9.32 -39.49 -2.62
C PHE A 241 -10.79 -39.02 -2.56
N ILE A 242 -11.69 -39.87 -2.06
CA ILE A 242 -13.13 -39.57 -2.01
C ILE A 242 -13.40 -38.42 -1.02
N PRO A 243 -12.94 -38.46 0.26
CA PRO A 243 -13.19 -37.38 1.20
C PRO A 243 -12.51 -36.07 0.76
N ALA A 244 -11.31 -36.12 0.17
CA ALA A 244 -10.61 -34.93 -0.31
C ALA A 244 -11.39 -34.26 -1.45
N ARG A 245 -11.89 -35.06 -2.41
CA ARG A 245 -12.71 -34.55 -3.51
C ARG A 245 -14.00 -33.93 -3.01
N GLN A 246 -14.70 -34.60 -2.09
CA GLN A 246 -15.92 -34.07 -1.51
C GLN A 246 -15.67 -32.74 -0.77
N PHE A 247 -14.61 -32.68 0.05
CA PHE A 247 -14.24 -31.45 0.74
C PHE A 247 -13.90 -30.33 -0.24
N LEU A 248 -13.09 -30.61 -1.28
CA LEU A 248 -12.66 -29.61 -2.25
C LEU A 248 -13.83 -29.02 -3.04
N VAL A 249 -14.77 -29.86 -3.50
CA VAL A 249 -15.97 -29.42 -4.23
C VAL A 249 -16.87 -28.56 -3.33
N LEU A 250 -17.10 -28.99 -2.09
CA LEU A 250 -17.88 -28.19 -1.13
C LEU A 250 -17.19 -26.86 -0.83
N ARG A 251 -15.87 -26.88 -0.63
CA ARG A 251 -15.08 -25.69 -0.35
C ARG A 251 -15.06 -24.71 -1.52
N ALA A 252 -15.09 -25.21 -2.75
CA ALA A 252 -15.15 -24.41 -3.98
C ALA A 252 -16.41 -23.54 -4.04
N LEU A 253 -17.54 -23.98 -3.44
CA LEU A 253 -18.75 -23.16 -3.33
C LEU A 253 -18.53 -21.87 -2.52
N GLY A 254 -17.52 -21.83 -1.66
CA GLY A 254 -17.13 -20.62 -0.91
C GLY A 254 -16.22 -19.68 -1.70
N ALA A 255 -15.65 -20.10 -2.83
CA ALA A 255 -14.76 -19.27 -3.64
C ALA A 255 -15.41 -17.93 -4.05
N PRO A 256 -16.68 -17.87 -4.54
CA PRO A 256 -17.31 -16.61 -4.92
C PRO A 256 -17.38 -15.62 -3.76
N ALA A 257 -17.80 -16.08 -2.58
CA ALA A 257 -17.83 -15.25 -1.39
C ALA A 257 -16.42 -14.79 -0.99
N TYR A 258 -15.45 -15.69 -1.02
CA TYR A 258 -14.07 -15.39 -0.66
C TYR A 258 -13.43 -14.33 -1.57
N VAL A 259 -13.54 -14.47 -2.89
CA VAL A 259 -13.01 -13.50 -3.86
C VAL A 259 -13.66 -12.13 -3.68
N VAL A 260 -14.99 -12.09 -3.50
CA VAL A 260 -15.71 -10.84 -3.23
C VAL A 260 -15.27 -10.22 -1.91
N SER A 261 -15.07 -11.01 -0.86
CA SER A 261 -14.55 -10.51 0.42
C SER A 261 -13.17 -9.86 0.27
N LEU A 262 -12.29 -10.42 -0.57
CA LEU A 262 -10.97 -9.85 -0.83
C LEU A 262 -11.07 -8.54 -1.62
N ALA A 263 -11.95 -8.46 -2.63
CA ALA A 263 -12.22 -7.21 -3.33
C ALA A 263 -12.76 -6.14 -2.36
N LEU A 264 -13.70 -6.51 -1.48
CA LEU A 264 -14.24 -5.63 -0.44
C LEU A 264 -13.16 -5.14 0.53
N GLN A 265 -12.23 -6.01 0.94
CA GLN A 265 -11.08 -5.60 1.74
C GLN A 265 -10.22 -4.56 1.01
N GLY A 266 -9.98 -4.74 -0.28
CA GLY A 266 -9.27 -3.76 -1.10
C GLY A 266 -10.02 -2.44 -1.20
N ILE A 267 -11.34 -2.49 -1.42
CA ILE A 267 -12.23 -1.33 -1.47
C ILE A 267 -12.18 -0.55 -0.13
N PHE A 268 -12.35 -1.22 1.01
CA PHE A 268 -12.27 -0.59 2.33
C PHE A 268 -10.88 0.00 2.62
N ARG A 269 -9.79 -0.67 2.21
CA ARG A 269 -8.43 -0.11 2.29
C ARG A 269 -8.27 1.12 1.41
N GLY A 270 -8.90 1.17 0.23
CA GLY A 270 -8.97 2.35 -0.62
C GLY A 270 -9.67 3.53 0.06
N PHE A 271 -10.73 3.24 0.84
CA PHE A 271 -11.37 4.20 1.75
C PHE A 271 -10.55 4.54 3.01
N LYS A 272 -9.35 3.96 3.17
CA LYS A 272 -8.53 4.03 4.38
C LYS A 272 -9.20 3.46 5.64
N ASP A 273 -10.23 2.62 5.48
CA ASP A 273 -10.88 1.89 6.57
C ASP A 273 -10.30 0.48 6.67
N THR A 274 -9.36 0.29 7.59
CA THR A 274 -8.75 -1.03 7.86
C THR A 274 -9.42 -1.78 9.00
N LYS A 275 -10.30 -1.12 9.78
CA LYS A 275 -10.94 -1.70 10.97
C LYS A 275 -12.15 -2.55 10.60
N THR A 276 -13.00 -2.06 9.69
CA THR A 276 -14.22 -2.76 9.27
C THR A 276 -13.91 -4.15 8.72
N PRO A 277 -12.89 -4.34 7.84
CA PRO A 277 -12.49 -5.67 7.40
C PRO A 277 -12.13 -6.66 8.51
N VAL A 278 -11.31 -6.22 9.47
CA VAL A 278 -10.84 -7.07 10.58
C VAL A 278 -12.01 -7.49 11.47
N TYR A 279 -12.93 -6.56 11.76
CA TYR A 279 -14.13 -6.86 12.53
C TYR A 279 -15.02 -7.91 11.84
N CYS A 280 -15.29 -7.75 10.54
CA CYS A 280 -16.10 -8.70 9.78
C CYS A 280 -15.46 -10.09 9.72
N LEU A 281 -14.14 -10.16 9.49
CA LEU A 281 -13.38 -11.41 9.50
C LEU A 281 -13.43 -12.07 10.88
N GLY A 282 -13.29 -11.30 11.96
CA GLY A 282 -13.43 -11.79 13.33
C GLY A 282 -14.79 -12.46 13.58
N ILE A 283 -15.89 -11.82 13.19
CA ILE A 283 -17.25 -12.41 13.30
C ILE A 283 -17.33 -13.72 12.50
N GLY A 284 -16.87 -13.72 11.25
CA GLY A 284 -16.92 -14.90 10.40
C GLY A 284 -16.13 -16.07 10.98
N ASN A 285 -14.92 -15.81 11.46
CA ASN A 285 -14.05 -16.82 12.05
C ASN A 285 -14.63 -17.40 13.35
N LEU A 286 -15.16 -16.55 14.23
CA LEU A 286 -15.85 -17.01 15.45
C LEU A 286 -17.08 -17.86 15.11
N LEU A 287 -17.83 -17.47 14.09
CA LEU A 287 -18.94 -18.26 13.58
C LEU A 287 -18.47 -19.61 13.04
N ALA A 288 -17.37 -19.66 12.28
CA ALA A 288 -16.80 -20.92 11.78
C ALA A 288 -16.42 -21.85 12.94
N VAL A 289 -15.71 -21.33 13.94
CA VAL A 289 -15.32 -22.06 15.15
C VAL A 289 -16.52 -22.70 15.86
N PHE A 290 -17.64 -21.97 15.95
CA PHE A 290 -18.88 -22.47 16.53
C PHE A 290 -19.56 -23.53 15.64
N LEU A 291 -19.57 -23.33 14.32
CA LEU A 291 -20.23 -24.22 13.36
C LEU A 291 -19.48 -25.55 13.17
N PHE A 292 -18.16 -25.60 13.35
CA PHE A 292 -17.38 -26.83 13.20
C PHE A 292 -17.93 -28.00 14.03
N PRO A 293 -18.00 -27.95 15.38
CA PRO A 293 -18.50 -29.09 16.15
C PRO A 293 -19.98 -29.40 15.87
N LEU A 294 -20.77 -28.38 15.52
CA LEU A 294 -22.20 -28.53 15.19
C LEU A 294 -22.37 -29.38 13.91
N PHE A 295 -21.75 -28.99 12.80
CA PHE A 295 -21.89 -29.75 11.55
C PHE A 295 -21.12 -31.06 11.55
N ILE A 296 -19.92 -31.08 12.15
CA ILE A 296 -19.06 -32.27 12.15
C ILE A 296 -19.67 -33.37 13.03
N TYR A 297 -20.01 -33.08 14.29
CA TYR A 297 -20.42 -34.09 15.27
C TYR A 297 -21.92 -34.19 15.45
N GLN A 298 -22.63 -33.07 15.64
CA GLN A 298 -24.07 -33.09 15.96
C GLN A 298 -24.90 -33.52 14.75
N PHE A 299 -24.63 -32.93 13.58
CA PHE A 299 -25.29 -33.31 12.33
C PHE A 299 -24.60 -34.45 11.59
N ARG A 300 -23.50 -34.99 12.15
CA ARG A 300 -22.77 -36.16 11.64
C ARG A 300 -22.35 -36.03 10.16
N MET A 301 -22.03 -34.81 9.73
CA MET A 301 -21.61 -34.56 8.34
C MET A 301 -20.11 -34.83 8.12
N GLY A 302 -19.37 -35.17 9.18
CA GLY A 302 -17.93 -35.44 9.09
C GLY A 302 -17.16 -34.30 8.45
N VAL A 303 -16.26 -34.63 7.53
CA VAL A 303 -15.39 -33.67 6.80
C VAL A 303 -16.20 -32.68 5.96
N ALA A 304 -17.35 -33.09 5.42
CA ALA A 304 -18.23 -32.20 4.68
C ALA A 304 -18.79 -31.07 5.57
N GLY A 305 -19.03 -31.36 6.85
CA GLY A 305 -19.48 -30.39 7.84
C GLY A 305 -18.47 -29.26 8.06
N ALA A 306 -17.17 -29.59 8.06
CA ALA A 306 -16.11 -28.59 8.17
C ALA A 306 -16.07 -27.66 6.95
N ALA A 307 -16.14 -28.22 5.73
CA ALA A 307 -16.20 -27.42 4.50
C ALA A 307 -17.40 -26.47 4.49
N ILE A 308 -18.59 -26.96 4.86
CA ILE A 308 -19.82 -26.16 4.91
C ILE A 308 -19.73 -25.05 5.95
N SER A 309 -19.16 -25.34 7.13
CA SER A 309 -18.93 -24.32 8.18
C SER A 309 -18.10 -23.16 7.65
N SER A 310 -17.00 -23.48 6.95
CA SER A 310 -16.10 -22.50 6.33
C SER A 310 -16.78 -21.72 5.21
N VAL A 311 -17.64 -22.36 4.39
CA VAL A 311 -18.42 -21.68 3.33
C VAL A 311 -19.44 -20.72 3.94
N ILE A 312 -20.21 -21.14 4.94
CA ILE A 312 -21.20 -20.29 5.62
C ILE A 312 -20.52 -19.07 6.25
N SER A 313 -19.39 -19.29 6.91
CA SER A 313 -18.56 -18.22 7.48
C SER A 313 -18.14 -17.20 6.41
N GLN A 314 -17.62 -17.66 5.27
CA GLN A 314 -17.20 -16.77 4.18
C GLN A 314 -18.36 -15.95 3.60
N TYR A 315 -19.52 -16.55 3.37
CA TYR A 315 -20.70 -15.81 2.93
C TYR A 315 -21.15 -14.80 3.98
N THR A 316 -21.08 -15.15 5.26
CA THR A 316 -21.40 -14.22 6.35
C THR A 316 -20.47 -13.02 6.33
N VAL A 317 -19.15 -13.21 6.24
CA VAL A 317 -18.16 -12.13 6.13
C VAL A 317 -18.50 -11.21 4.96
N THR A 318 -18.74 -11.79 3.78
CA THR A 318 -19.03 -11.04 2.56
C THR A 318 -20.31 -10.24 2.66
N ILE A 319 -21.39 -10.84 3.17
CA ILE A 319 -22.69 -10.17 3.35
C ILE A 319 -22.53 -9.00 4.32
N VAL A 320 -21.89 -9.21 5.47
CA VAL A 320 -21.67 -8.15 6.47
C VAL A 320 -20.81 -7.02 5.90
N MET A 321 -19.74 -7.33 5.16
CA MET A 321 -18.93 -6.32 4.46
C MET A 321 -19.75 -5.52 3.43
N ILE A 322 -20.61 -6.18 2.65
CA ILE A 322 -21.51 -5.50 1.70
C ILE A 322 -22.50 -4.59 2.44
N MET A 323 -23.02 -5.01 3.60
CA MET A 323 -23.90 -4.17 4.42
C MET A 323 -23.19 -2.90 4.90
N PHE A 324 -21.92 -3.00 5.32
CA PHE A 324 -21.11 -1.82 5.66
C PHE A 324 -20.83 -0.95 4.44
N LEU A 325 -20.56 -1.55 3.28
CA LEU A 325 -20.32 -0.82 2.03
C LEU A 325 -21.57 -0.07 1.55
N ASN A 326 -22.76 -0.66 1.67
CA ASN A 326 -24.04 -0.05 1.26
C ASN A 326 -24.36 1.23 2.06
N LYS A 327 -23.79 1.38 3.26
CA LYS A 327 -23.87 2.64 4.03
C LYS A 327 -22.98 3.74 3.48
N ARG A 328 -22.03 3.43 2.59
CA ARG A 328 -20.97 4.34 2.10
C ARG A 328 -21.11 4.68 0.60
N VAL A 329 -21.64 3.76 -0.21
CA VAL A 329 -21.59 3.84 -1.68
C VAL A 329 -22.95 3.54 -2.30
N ILE A 330 -23.32 4.28 -3.35
CA ILE A 330 -24.39 3.89 -4.28
C ILE A 330 -23.73 3.15 -5.45
N LEU A 331 -24.16 1.90 -5.69
CA LEU A 331 -23.65 1.10 -6.80
C LEU A 331 -24.19 1.66 -8.12
N LEU A 332 -23.27 2.07 -9.00
CA LEU A 332 -23.58 2.50 -10.37
C LEU A 332 -23.34 1.36 -11.37
N PRO A 333 -23.94 1.39 -12.58
CA PRO A 333 -23.61 0.45 -13.65
C PRO A 333 -22.10 0.53 -14.00
N PRO A 334 -21.45 -0.62 -14.26
CA PRO A 334 -20.01 -0.68 -14.49
C PRO A 334 -19.64 0.02 -15.81
N LYS A 335 -18.72 1.00 -15.75
CA LYS A 335 -18.12 1.61 -16.95
C LYS A 335 -16.90 0.80 -17.38
N MET A 336 -17.08 -0.07 -18.38
CA MET A 336 -16.01 -0.86 -19.00
C MET A 336 -15.18 0.04 -19.93
N GLY A 337 -14.23 0.81 -19.39
CA GLY A 337 -13.38 1.65 -20.22
C GLY A 337 -12.48 2.60 -19.44
N SER A 338 -11.41 2.08 -18.82
CA SER A 338 -10.15 2.79 -18.48
C SER A 338 -9.28 1.94 -17.55
N LEU A 339 -9.02 0.68 -17.91
CA LEU A 339 -8.14 -0.18 -17.11
C LEU A 339 -6.67 0.08 -17.51
N LYS A 340 -6.00 1.00 -16.81
CA LYS A 340 -4.54 1.17 -16.93
C LYS A 340 -3.80 0.07 -16.15
N PHE A 341 -3.73 -1.13 -16.75
CA PHE A 341 -3.08 -2.32 -16.16
C PHE A 341 -1.53 -2.25 -16.11
N GLY A 342 -0.91 -1.41 -16.94
CA GLY A 342 0.52 -1.50 -17.27
C GLY A 342 1.48 -1.17 -16.11
N ASP A 343 1.26 -0.06 -15.41
CA ASP A 343 2.26 0.46 -14.46
C ASP A 343 2.17 -0.20 -13.07
N TYR A 344 0.98 -0.65 -12.66
CA TYR A 344 0.77 -1.38 -11.39
C TYR A 344 1.30 -2.82 -11.43
N LEU A 345 1.34 -3.44 -12.62
CA LEU A 345 1.78 -4.82 -12.79
C LEU A 345 3.29 -4.99 -12.57
N LYS A 346 4.10 -3.93 -12.69
CA LYS A 346 5.56 -4.01 -12.57
C LYS A 346 6.03 -4.16 -11.11
N SER A 347 5.51 -3.36 -10.18
CA SER A 347 5.83 -3.47 -8.75
C SER A 347 5.01 -4.56 -8.05
N GLY A 348 3.72 -4.66 -8.39
CA GLY A 348 2.86 -5.77 -7.94
C GLY A 348 3.35 -7.13 -8.44
N GLY A 349 3.91 -7.19 -9.66
CA GLY A 349 4.45 -8.41 -10.26
C GLY A 349 5.60 -9.05 -9.47
N PHE A 350 6.50 -8.25 -8.88
CA PHE A 350 7.56 -8.79 -8.02
C PHE A 350 7.00 -9.38 -6.73
N VAL A 351 6.05 -8.70 -6.08
CA VAL A 351 5.39 -9.21 -4.87
C VAL A 351 4.58 -10.47 -5.17
N LEU A 352 3.93 -10.52 -6.33
CA LEU A 352 3.22 -11.70 -6.84
C LEU A 352 4.18 -12.86 -7.09
N GLY A 353 5.28 -12.63 -7.82
CA GLY A 353 6.28 -13.67 -8.11
C GLY A 353 6.90 -14.27 -6.85
N ARG A 354 7.21 -13.42 -5.86
CA ARG A 354 7.62 -13.86 -4.53
C ARG A 354 6.57 -14.75 -3.87
N THR A 355 5.34 -14.26 -3.80
CA THR A 355 4.26 -14.97 -3.09
C THR A 355 3.98 -16.31 -3.74
N LEU A 356 3.96 -16.36 -5.08
CA LEU A 356 3.80 -17.58 -5.84
C LEU A 356 4.92 -18.58 -5.56
N SER A 357 6.17 -18.13 -5.45
CA SER A 357 7.29 -19.02 -5.08
C SER A 357 7.08 -19.68 -3.71
N VAL A 358 6.67 -18.90 -2.70
CA VAL A 358 6.36 -19.44 -1.36
C VAL A 358 5.22 -20.45 -1.43
N LEU A 359 4.14 -20.11 -2.12
CA LEU A 359 2.96 -20.97 -2.24
C LEU A 359 3.27 -22.27 -2.97
N MET A 360 4.02 -22.21 -4.08
CA MET A 360 4.44 -23.40 -4.81
C MET A 360 5.33 -24.29 -3.96
N THR A 361 6.28 -23.71 -3.22
CA THR A 361 7.16 -24.48 -2.33
C THR A 361 6.37 -25.20 -1.23
N MET A 362 5.42 -24.52 -0.60
CA MET A 362 4.52 -25.14 0.41
C MET A 362 3.58 -26.18 -0.20
N THR A 363 3.12 -25.96 -1.44
CA THR A 363 2.27 -26.92 -2.17
C THR A 363 3.05 -28.19 -2.52
N VAL A 364 4.31 -28.05 -2.95
CA VAL A 364 5.21 -29.20 -3.18
C VAL A 364 5.41 -29.97 -1.87
N ALA A 365 5.69 -29.29 -0.76
CA ALA A 365 5.81 -29.94 0.55
C ALA A 365 4.56 -30.75 0.92
N THR A 366 3.38 -30.15 0.76
CA THR A 366 2.08 -30.79 1.02
C THR A 366 1.85 -31.97 0.09
N SER A 367 2.15 -31.83 -1.20
CA SER A 367 2.03 -32.93 -2.17
C SER A 367 2.94 -34.11 -1.81
N MET A 368 4.19 -33.82 -1.43
CA MET A 368 5.14 -34.86 -1.05
C MET A 368 4.73 -35.54 0.26
N ALA A 369 4.17 -34.81 1.21
CA ALA A 369 3.58 -35.40 2.42
C ALA A 369 2.37 -36.29 2.10
N ALA A 370 1.48 -35.85 1.20
CA ALA A 370 0.30 -36.61 0.78
C ALA A 370 0.65 -37.96 0.13
N ARG A 371 1.75 -37.99 -0.63
CA ARG A 371 2.27 -39.21 -1.27
C ARG A 371 2.79 -40.26 -0.27
N GLN A 372 3.05 -39.88 0.98
CA GLN A 372 3.46 -40.81 2.04
C GLN A 372 2.28 -41.46 2.77
N GLY A 373 1.04 -41.14 2.38
CA GLY A 373 -0.18 -41.73 2.94
C GLY A 373 -0.88 -40.88 4.00
N ALA A 374 -2.04 -41.35 4.44
CA ALA A 374 -2.97 -40.59 5.29
C ALA A 374 -2.38 -40.22 6.65
N PHE A 375 -1.74 -41.15 7.36
CA PHE A 375 -1.12 -40.88 8.66
C PHE A 375 -0.02 -39.81 8.57
N ALA A 376 0.83 -39.90 7.55
CA ALA A 376 1.91 -38.95 7.32
C ALA A 376 1.38 -37.55 6.96
N MET A 377 0.37 -37.47 6.10
CA MET A 377 -0.26 -36.21 5.71
C MET A 377 -1.00 -35.55 6.87
N ALA A 378 -1.72 -36.32 7.68
CA ALA A 378 -2.38 -35.84 8.89
C ALA A 378 -1.36 -35.26 9.90
N ALA A 379 -0.26 -35.99 10.16
CA ALA A 379 0.80 -35.49 11.03
C ALA A 379 1.48 -34.23 10.46
N HIS A 380 1.71 -34.19 9.15
CA HIS A 380 2.24 -33.01 8.46
C HIS A 380 1.32 -31.80 8.65
N GLN A 381 0.01 -31.96 8.48
CA GLN A 381 -0.95 -30.88 8.70
C GLN A 381 -0.90 -30.33 10.12
N ILE A 382 -0.89 -31.20 11.15
CA ILE A 382 -0.79 -30.74 12.55
C ILE A 382 0.49 -29.93 12.77
N CYS A 383 1.63 -30.46 12.32
CA CYS A 383 2.92 -29.79 12.46
C CYS A 383 2.95 -28.44 11.74
N MET A 384 2.46 -28.39 10.49
CA MET A 384 2.43 -27.17 9.68
C MET A 384 1.52 -26.11 10.28
N GLN A 385 0.35 -26.48 10.82
CA GLN A 385 -0.59 -25.51 11.38
C GLN A 385 -0.05 -24.89 12.67
N VAL A 386 0.54 -25.70 13.56
CA VAL A 386 1.19 -25.16 14.77
C VAL A 386 2.41 -24.32 14.41
N TRP A 387 3.24 -24.79 13.48
CA TRP A 387 4.42 -24.05 13.01
C TRP A 387 4.02 -22.70 12.39
N LEU A 388 2.98 -22.65 11.55
CA LEU A 388 2.45 -21.41 10.96
C LEU A 388 1.81 -20.48 12.00
N ALA A 389 1.00 -21.01 12.92
CA ALA A 389 0.32 -20.19 13.91
C ALA A 389 1.29 -19.46 14.83
N VAL A 390 2.33 -20.16 15.29
CA VAL A 390 3.38 -19.55 16.13
C VAL A 390 4.25 -18.58 15.34
N SER A 391 4.50 -18.88 14.05
CA SER A 391 5.23 -18.01 13.14
C SER A 391 4.59 -16.62 12.98
N MET A 392 3.26 -16.49 13.11
CA MET A 392 2.56 -15.20 12.98
C MET A 392 2.94 -14.18 14.05
N LEU A 393 3.39 -14.61 15.23
CA LEU A 393 3.92 -13.69 16.25
C LEU A 393 5.15 -12.95 15.73
N THR A 394 6.00 -13.66 14.99
CA THR A 394 7.23 -13.09 14.40
C THR A 394 6.94 -12.26 13.16
N ASP A 395 5.91 -12.60 12.40
CA ASP A 395 5.44 -11.82 11.25
C ASP A 395 4.85 -10.46 11.68
N ALA A 396 4.09 -10.44 12.78
CA ALA A 396 3.60 -9.19 13.36
C ALA A 396 4.73 -8.24 13.82
N LEU A 397 5.79 -8.81 14.40
CA LEU A 397 7.01 -8.06 14.74
C LEU A 397 7.72 -7.55 13.48
N ALA A 398 7.84 -8.39 12.44
CA ALA A 398 8.43 -8.01 11.16
C ALA A 398 7.66 -6.89 10.46
N SER A 399 6.31 -6.96 10.46
CA SER A 399 5.43 -5.95 9.89
C SER A 399 5.52 -4.61 10.63
N SER A 400 5.68 -4.65 11.97
CA SER A 400 5.89 -3.44 12.77
C SER A 400 7.26 -2.81 12.49
N GLY A 401 8.30 -3.63 12.41
CA GLY A 401 9.65 -3.17 12.01
C GLY A 401 9.68 -2.59 10.60
N GLN A 402 8.95 -3.21 9.65
CA GLN A 402 8.77 -2.71 8.29
C GLN A 402 8.20 -1.29 8.28
N ALA A 403 7.15 -1.03 9.06
CA ALA A 403 6.50 0.28 9.11
C ALA A 403 7.45 1.37 9.65
N LEU A 404 8.19 1.07 10.73
CA LEU A 404 9.17 1.99 11.30
C LEU A 404 10.33 2.25 10.34
N ILE A 405 10.88 1.22 9.70
CA ILE A 405 11.96 1.38 8.73
C ILE A 405 11.50 2.21 7.54
N ALA A 406 10.30 1.95 6.99
CA ALA A 406 9.77 2.74 5.88
C ALA A 406 9.63 4.22 6.27
N SER A 407 9.12 4.51 7.48
CA SER A 407 9.00 5.87 8.02
C SER A 407 10.37 6.55 8.20
N SER A 408 11.31 5.91 8.91
CA SER A 408 12.64 6.46 9.16
C SER A 408 13.46 6.63 7.87
N ALA A 409 13.38 5.66 6.95
CA ALA A 409 14.04 5.74 5.64
C ALA A 409 13.48 6.88 4.78
N SER A 410 12.16 7.12 4.81
CA SER A 410 11.54 8.25 4.10
C SER A 410 12.03 9.61 4.61
N LYS A 411 12.35 9.71 5.90
CA LYS A 411 12.92 10.91 6.55
C LYS A 411 14.45 10.99 6.43
N ARG A 412 15.10 10.05 5.72
CA ARG A 412 16.56 9.89 5.64
C ARG A 412 17.26 9.71 7.00
N ASP A 413 16.52 9.26 8.01
CA ASP A 413 17.05 8.91 9.33
C ASP A 413 17.62 7.49 9.32
N PHE A 414 18.82 7.35 8.74
CA PHE A 414 19.48 6.06 8.59
C PHE A 414 20.00 5.48 9.91
N GLU A 415 20.25 6.31 10.94
CA GLU A 415 20.59 5.80 12.26
C GLU A 415 19.36 5.21 12.95
N GLY A 416 18.19 5.87 12.83
CA GLY A 416 16.92 5.27 13.25
C GLY A 416 16.65 3.93 12.56
N VAL A 417 16.88 3.82 11.24
CA VAL A 417 16.75 2.55 10.50
C VAL A 417 17.69 1.47 11.06
N LYS A 418 18.94 1.82 11.38
CA LYS A 418 19.93 0.90 11.94
C LYS A 418 19.56 0.43 13.35
N GLU A 419 19.07 1.34 14.19
CA GLU A 419 18.57 1.03 15.53
C GLU A 419 17.38 0.07 15.47
N VAL A 420 16.36 0.39 14.67
CA VAL A 420 15.18 -0.46 14.46
C VAL A 420 15.61 -1.84 13.95
N THR A 421 16.45 -1.88 12.92
CA THR A 421 16.92 -3.14 12.31
C THR A 421 17.65 -4.01 13.33
N THR A 422 18.59 -3.43 14.09
CA THR A 422 19.34 -4.15 15.11
C THR A 422 18.45 -4.66 16.24
N PHE A 423 17.48 -3.83 16.66
CA PHE A 423 16.56 -4.19 17.73
C PHE A 423 15.60 -5.30 17.32
N VAL A 424 14.95 -5.17 16.16
CA VAL A 424 14.00 -6.17 15.63
C VAL A 424 14.71 -7.50 15.41
N LEU A 425 15.93 -7.52 14.88
CA LEU A 425 16.72 -8.76 14.73
C LEU A 425 17.05 -9.40 16.09
N LYS A 426 17.47 -8.62 17.09
CA LYS A 426 17.75 -9.13 18.45
C LYS A 426 16.50 -9.72 19.10
N ILE A 427 15.40 -8.97 19.11
CA ILE A 427 14.13 -9.45 19.66
C ILE A 427 13.63 -10.66 18.87
N GLY A 428 13.80 -10.69 17.55
CA GLY A 428 13.49 -11.82 16.71
C GLY A 428 14.17 -13.12 17.13
N VAL A 429 15.48 -13.06 17.37
CA VAL A 429 16.25 -14.23 17.86
C VAL A 429 15.75 -14.67 19.23
N VAL A 430 15.56 -13.72 20.16
CA VAL A 430 15.07 -14.04 21.52
C VAL A 430 13.68 -14.69 21.46
N THR A 431 12.75 -14.10 20.70
CA THR A 431 11.40 -14.64 20.50
C THR A 431 11.45 -16.01 19.83
N GLY A 432 12.26 -16.18 18.78
CA GLY A 432 12.41 -17.47 18.10
C GLY A 432 12.97 -18.57 19.01
N ILE A 433 13.94 -18.26 19.87
CA ILE A 433 14.47 -19.21 20.87
C ILE A 433 13.42 -19.51 21.94
N ALA A 434 12.71 -18.49 22.44
CA ALA A 434 11.64 -18.68 23.41
C ALA A 434 10.53 -19.59 22.86
N LEU A 435 10.11 -19.36 21.60
CA LEU A 435 9.13 -20.19 20.90
C LEU A 435 9.64 -21.63 20.70
N ALA A 436 10.91 -21.80 20.37
CA ALA A 436 11.53 -23.12 20.26
C ALA A 436 11.48 -23.89 21.59
N ILE A 437 11.80 -23.25 22.70
CA ILE A 437 11.75 -23.88 24.04
C ILE A 437 10.32 -24.22 24.44
N VAL A 438 9.39 -23.25 24.31
CA VAL A 438 7.98 -23.44 24.67
C VAL A 438 7.36 -24.57 23.86
N LEU A 439 7.58 -24.61 22.54
CA LEU A 439 7.08 -25.69 21.69
C LEU A 439 7.79 -27.01 21.95
N GLY A 440 9.10 -27.01 22.19
CA GLY A 440 9.86 -28.23 22.52
C GLY A 440 9.30 -28.95 23.75
N ILE A 441 8.85 -28.20 24.75
CA ILE A 441 8.27 -28.74 25.99
C ILE A 441 6.78 -29.08 25.82
N SER A 442 6.00 -28.18 25.20
CA SER A 442 4.53 -28.29 25.19
C SER A 442 3.93 -29.05 24.01
N PHE A 443 4.63 -29.15 22.87
CA PHE A 443 4.02 -29.59 21.61
C PHE A 443 3.53 -31.04 21.66
N SER A 444 4.23 -31.94 22.37
CA SER A 444 3.76 -33.33 22.53
C SER A 444 2.43 -33.42 23.27
N SER A 445 2.19 -32.54 24.24
CA SER A 445 0.92 -32.47 24.98
C SER A 445 -0.17 -31.82 24.13
N VAL A 446 0.18 -30.74 23.44
CA VAL A 446 -0.73 -30.00 22.54
C VAL A 446 -1.18 -30.86 21.35
N ALA A 447 -0.33 -31.74 20.82
CA ALA A 447 -0.66 -32.64 19.72
C ALA A 447 -1.87 -33.55 20.01
N GLY A 448 -2.08 -33.94 21.27
CA GLY A 448 -3.23 -34.74 21.69
C GLY A 448 -4.58 -34.02 21.58
N LEU A 449 -4.58 -32.69 21.45
CA LEU A 449 -5.80 -31.93 21.17
C LEU A 449 -6.29 -32.16 19.73
N PHE A 450 -5.35 -32.38 18.81
CA PHE A 450 -5.60 -32.50 17.37
C PHE A 450 -5.98 -33.91 16.94
N SER A 451 -5.35 -34.94 17.51
CA SER A 451 -5.63 -36.32 17.14
C SER A 451 -5.54 -37.27 18.34
N LYS A 452 -6.36 -38.33 18.30
CA LYS A 452 -6.28 -39.46 19.25
C LYS A 452 -5.62 -40.69 18.64
N ASP A 453 -5.24 -40.62 17.37
CA ASP A 453 -4.61 -41.73 16.65
C ASP A 453 -3.15 -41.90 17.12
N PRO A 454 -2.79 -43.03 17.72
CA PRO A 454 -1.44 -43.24 18.24
C PRO A 454 -0.36 -43.20 17.16
N GLU A 455 -0.69 -43.59 15.92
CA GLU A 455 0.27 -43.61 14.81
C GLU A 455 0.54 -42.19 14.29
N VAL A 456 -0.51 -41.36 14.16
CA VAL A 456 -0.35 -39.93 13.84
C VAL A 456 0.49 -39.24 14.92
N LEU A 457 0.17 -39.45 16.20
CA LEU A 457 0.90 -38.83 17.31
C LEU A 457 2.37 -39.29 17.36
N ARG A 458 2.67 -40.55 17.03
CA ARG A 458 4.05 -41.06 16.92
C ARG A 458 4.84 -40.31 15.84
N ILE A 459 4.22 -40.02 14.69
CA ILE A 459 4.83 -39.24 13.62
C ILE A 459 5.01 -37.77 14.04
N VAL A 460 3.99 -37.16 14.65
CA VAL A 460 4.04 -35.77 15.14
C VAL A 460 5.17 -35.56 16.14
N ARG A 461 5.43 -36.52 17.04
CA ARG A 461 6.57 -36.44 17.98
C ARG A 461 7.93 -36.33 17.28
N LYS A 462 8.11 -36.99 16.13
CA LYS A 462 9.32 -36.82 15.31
C LYS A 462 9.38 -35.44 14.65
N GLY A 463 8.22 -34.86 14.35
CA GLY A 463 8.06 -33.51 13.82
C GLY A 463 8.33 -32.39 14.82
N VAL A 464 8.41 -32.67 16.13
CA VAL A 464 8.74 -31.68 17.18
C VAL A 464 10.05 -30.96 16.84
N LEU A 465 11.07 -31.69 16.38
CA LEU A 465 12.35 -31.09 16.02
C LEU A 465 12.19 -30.05 14.90
N PHE A 466 11.41 -30.37 13.88
CA PHE A 466 11.08 -29.42 12.81
C PHE A 466 10.31 -28.22 13.37
N VAL A 467 9.21 -28.45 14.09
CA VAL A 467 8.32 -27.38 14.57
C VAL A 467 9.04 -26.44 15.54
N ALA A 468 9.80 -26.97 16.49
CA ALA A 468 10.46 -26.19 17.53
C ALA A 468 11.83 -25.63 17.08
N ALA A 469 12.73 -26.47 16.57
CA ALA A 469 14.11 -26.04 16.31
C ALA A 469 14.23 -25.10 15.10
N THR A 470 13.23 -25.05 14.21
CA THR A 470 13.24 -24.09 13.10
C THR A 470 12.74 -22.70 13.49
N GLN A 471 12.09 -22.52 14.65
CA GLN A 471 11.52 -21.22 15.04
C GLN A 471 12.51 -20.04 15.03
N PRO A 472 13.77 -20.17 15.51
CA PRO A 472 14.74 -19.08 15.43
C PRO A 472 15.08 -18.68 13.98
N ILE A 473 15.19 -19.68 13.11
CA ILE A 473 15.47 -19.49 11.67
C ILE A 473 14.27 -18.82 11.00
N THR A 474 13.08 -19.32 11.30
CA THR A 474 11.81 -18.80 10.78
C THR A 474 11.55 -17.37 11.23
N ALA A 475 11.81 -17.03 12.50
CA ALA A 475 11.69 -15.68 13.03
C ALA A 475 12.57 -14.69 12.27
N LEU A 476 13.84 -15.06 12.05
CA LEU A 476 14.77 -14.23 11.28
C LEU A 476 14.37 -14.09 9.81
N ALA A 477 13.90 -15.17 9.18
CA ALA A 477 13.40 -15.13 7.81
C ALA A 477 12.20 -14.16 7.67
N PHE A 478 11.22 -14.29 8.57
CA PHE A 478 10.25 -13.27 9.03
C PHE A 478 10.76 -11.83 8.92
N ILE A 479 11.71 -11.56 9.78
CA ILE A 479 12.19 -10.20 9.96
C ILE A 479 12.88 -9.69 8.71
N PHE A 480 13.76 -10.47 8.07
CA PHE A 480 14.44 -10.04 6.85
C PHE A 480 13.47 -9.65 5.74
N ASP A 481 12.33 -10.32 5.64
CA ASP A 481 11.27 -9.93 4.72
C ASP A 481 10.70 -8.55 5.02
N GLY A 482 10.34 -8.32 6.29
CA GLY A 482 9.88 -7.01 6.76
C GLY A 482 10.92 -5.91 6.53
N LEU A 483 12.21 -6.21 6.76
CA LEU A 483 13.32 -5.29 6.51
C LEU A 483 13.40 -4.93 5.01
N HIS A 484 13.36 -5.92 4.12
CA HIS A 484 13.39 -5.69 2.67
C HIS A 484 12.19 -4.89 2.19
N TYR A 485 11.02 -5.14 2.74
CA TYR A 485 9.80 -4.39 2.41
C TYR A 485 9.87 -2.96 2.92
N GLY A 486 10.44 -2.73 4.11
CA GLY A 486 10.62 -1.41 4.69
C GLY A 486 11.52 -0.52 3.83
N MET A 487 12.57 -1.11 3.25
CA MET A 487 13.48 -0.44 2.31
C MET A 487 13.01 -0.50 0.84
N SER A 488 11.81 -1.01 0.57
CA SER A 488 11.25 -1.17 -0.79
C SER A 488 12.13 -1.98 -1.77
N ASP A 489 12.92 -2.95 -1.27
CA ASP A 489 13.80 -3.83 -2.07
C ASP A 489 13.02 -5.02 -2.65
N PHE A 490 11.88 -4.73 -3.29
CA PHE A 490 10.95 -5.74 -3.83
C PHE A 490 11.57 -6.64 -4.91
N PRO A 491 12.41 -6.15 -5.84
CA PRO A 491 13.03 -7.00 -6.85
C PRO A 491 13.93 -8.08 -6.22
N TYR A 492 14.76 -7.71 -5.25
CA TYR A 492 15.60 -8.67 -4.54
C TYR A 492 14.74 -9.68 -3.77
N ALA A 493 13.72 -9.19 -3.05
CA ALA A 493 12.81 -10.04 -2.28
C ALA A 493 12.07 -11.07 -3.17
N ALA A 494 11.81 -10.76 -4.44
CA ALA A 494 11.20 -11.67 -5.39
C ALA A 494 12.20 -12.70 -5.94
N TRP A 495 13.32 -12.23 -6.50
CA TRP A 495 14.33 -13.11 -7.09
C TRP A 495 14.93 -14.08 -6.08
N SER A 496 15.29 -13.59 -4.89
CA SER A 496 15.78 -14.45 -3.80
C SER A 496 14.76 -15.53 -3.45
N MET A 497 13.47 -15.19 -3.36
CA MET A 497 12.42 -16.15 -3.04
C MET A 497 12.24 -17.22 -4.12
N MET A 498 12.31 -16.83 -5.40
CA MET A 498 12.20 -17.76 -6.51
C MET A 498 13.36 -18.76 -6.54
N VAL A 499 14.59 -18.28 -6.30
CA VAL A 499 15.77 -19.15 -6.23
C VAL A 499 15.70 -20.08 -5.02
N VAL A 500 15.44 -19.55 -3.83
CA VAL A 500 15.36 -20.34 -2.59
C VAL A 500 14.22 -21.36 -2.66
N GLY A 501 13.05 -20.94 -3.14
CA GLY A 501 11.89 -21.81 -3.33
C GLY A 501 12.15 -22.91 -4.37
N GLY A 502 12.79 -22.57 -5.49
CA GLY A 502 13.17 -23.53 -6.54
C GLY A 502 14.12 -24.60 -6.03
N ILE A 503 15.20 -24.21 -5.34
CA ILE A 503 16.19 -25.16 -4.80
C ILE A 503 15.55 -26.07 -3.73
N SER A 504 14.75 -25.50 -2.83
CA SER A 504 14.10 -26.26 -1.75
C SER A 504 13.01 -27.20 -2.29
N SER A 505 12.26 -26.76 -3.30
CA SER A 505 11.27 -27.61 -3.99
C SER A 505 11.94 -28.76 -4.73
N ALA A 506 13.04 -28.49 -5.43
CA ALA A 506 13.82 -29.54 -6.09
C ALA A 506 14.29 -30.61 -5.08
N PHE A 507 14.82 -30.18 -3.93
CA PHE A 507 15.20 -31.10 -2.85
C PHE A 507 14.01 -31.95 -2.37
N MET A 508 12.86 -31.33 -2.12
CA MET A 508 11.65 -32.03 -1.66
C MET A 508 11.07 -33.01 -2.69
N LEU A 509 11.31 -32.83 -3.99
CA LEU A 509 10.86 -33.78 -5.00
C LEU A 509 11.63 -35.11 -4.97
N TYR A 510 12.88 -35.11 -4.48
CA TYR A 510 13.74 -36.30 -4.46
C TYR A 510 13.92 -36.91 -3.06
N ALA A 511 14.15 -36.08 -2.03
CA ALA A 511 14.50 -36.54 -0.69
C ALA A 511 13.46 -37.48 -0.03
N PRO A 512 12.14 -37.29 -0.20
CA PRO A 512 11.14 -38.15 0.44
C PRO A 512 11.15 -39.61 -0.04
N ALA A 513 11.75 -39.90 -1.20
CA ALA A 513 11.89 -41.29 -1.68
C ALA A 513 12.80 -42.14 -0.77
N GLY A 514 13.80 -41.52 -0.12
CA GLY A 514 14.71 -42.21 0.82
C GLY A 514 14.42 -41.90 2.30
N MET A 515 13.98 -40.67 2.62
CA MET A 515 13.83 -40.19 3.99
C MET A 515 12.36 -40.17 4.49
N GLY A 516 11.41 -40.51 3.64
CA GLY A 516 9.99 -40.43 3.97
C GLY A 516 9.54 -38.99 4.25
N LEU A 517 8.61 -38.81 5.18
CA LEU A 517 8.10 -37.49 5.59
C LEU A 517 9.20 -36.57 6.16
N SER A 518 10.24 -37.13 6.78
CA SER A 518 11.34 -36.33 7.34
C SER A 518 12.10 -35.54 6.26
N GLY A 519 12.19 -36.08 5.04
CA GLY A 519 12.76 -35.37 3.89
C GLY A 519 11.98 -34.10 3.51
N VAL A 520 10.66 -34.11 3.69
CA VAL A 520 9.81 -32.92 3.49
C VAL A 520 10.12 -31.85 4.52
N TRP A 521 10.23 -32.23 5.80
CA TRP A 521 10.57 -31.29 6.88
C TRP A 521 11.97 -30.72 6.76
N VAL A 522 12.95 -31.52 6.33
CA VAL A 522 14.30 -31.02 6.03
C VAL A 522 14.24 -30.01 4.88
N GLY A 523 13.46 -30.28 3.83
CA GLY A 523 13.28 -29.34 2.72
C GLY A 523 12.61 -28.02 3.13
N LEU A 524 11.61 -28.06 4.00
CA LEU A 524 11.00 -26.86 4.58
C LEU A 524 11.96 -26.09 5.52
N SER A 525 12.78 -26.81 6.27
CA SER A 525 13.83 -26.22 7.11
C SER A 525 14.89 -25.52 6.26
N MET A 526 15.29 -26.15 5.16
CA MET A 526 16.21 -25.62 4.16
C MET A 526 15.62 -24.38 3.48
N PHE A 527 14.33 -24.39 3.15
CA PHE A 527 13.62 -23.22 2.63
C PHE A 527 13.70 -22.02 3.58
N MET A 528 13.44 -22.22 4.87
CA MET A 528 13.56 -21.17 5.89
C MET A 528 15.02 -20.74 6.11
N GLY A 529 15.95 -21.69 6.17
CA GLY A 529 17.38 -21.43 6.36
C GLY A 529 17.98 -20.62 5.22
N PHE A 530 17.70 -21.00 3.97
CA PHE A 530 18.17 -20.26 2.81
C PHE A 530 17.53 -18.88 2.68
N ARG A 531 16.26 -18.74 3.07
CA ARG A 531 15.59 -17.43 3.14
C ARG A 531 16.27 -16.51 4.15
N MET A 532 16.60 -17.02 5.34
CA MET A 532 17.38 -16.31 6.34
C MET A 532 18.77 -15.92 5.82
N VAL A 533 19.50 -16.84 5.18
CA VAL A 533 20.84 -16.59 4.64
C VAL A 533 20.82 -15.56 3.52
N ALA A 534 19.83 -15.61 2.61
CA ALA A 534 19.64 -14.61 1.58
C ALA A 534 19.41 -13.22 2.19
N GLY A 535 18.49 -13.13 3.16
CA GLY A 535 18.19 -11.87 3.86
C GLY A 535 19.41 -11.27 4.56
N PHE A 536 20.14 -12.11 5.31
CA PHE A 536 21.40 -11.70 5.95
C PHE A 536 22.45 -11.28 4.92
N GLY A 537 22.64 -12.04 3.85
CA GLY A 537 23.57 -11.73 2.77
C GLY A 537 23.27 -10.39 2.10
N ARG A 538 21.98 -10.06 1.91
CA ARG A 538 21.56 -8.76 1.36
C ARG A 538 21.83 -7.60 2.31
N LEU A 539 21.61 -7.80 3.62
CA LEU A 539 21.93 -6.80 4.64
C LEU A 539 23.45 -6.53 4.70
N MET A 540 24.27 -7.56 4.48
CA MET A 540 25.73 -7.46 4.46
C MET A 540 26.31 -6.90 3.15
N TRP A 541 25.48 -6.70 2.13
CA TRP A 541 25.93 -6.25 0.82
C TRP A 541 26.23 -4.74 0.81
N LYS A 542 27.52 -4.37 0.83
CA LYS A 542 28.00 -2.97 0.91
C LYS A 542 27.52 -2.04 -0.22
N LYS A 543 27.35 -2.56 -1.43
CA LYS A 543 26.82 -1.84 -2.61
C LYS A 543 25.29 -1.92 -2.77
N GLY A 544 24.57 -2.51 -1.81
CA GLY A 544 23.12 -2.68 -1.85
C GLY A 544 22.41 -1.52 -1.14
N PRO A 545 21.07 -1.53 -1.04
CA PRO A 545 20.28 -0.47 -0.39
C PRO A 545 20.60 -0.28 1.11
N TRP A 546 21.37 -1.19 1.69
CA TRP A 546 21.85 -1.19 3.07
C TRP A 546 23.27 -0.64 3.24
N TRP A 547 23.78 0.15 2.28
CA TRP A 547 25.16 0.67 2.31
C TRP A 547 25.51 1.36 3.64
N PHE A 548 24.54 2.06 4.25
CA PHE A 548 24.69 2.79 5.51
C PHE A 548 24.91 1.90 6.74
N MET A 549 24.53 0.62 6.69
CA MET A 549 24.78 -0.33 7.79
C MET A 549 26.29 -0.58 8.01
N HIS A 550 27.10 -0.37 6.97
CA HIS A 550 28.54 -0.68 6.94
C HIS A 550 29.43 0.54 7.10
N THR A 551 28.85 1.74 7.17
CA THR A 551 29.57 3.00 7.28
C THR A 551 29.58 3.43 8.74
N THR A 552 30.75 3.54 9.35
CA THR A 552 30.90 4.15 10.68
C THR A 552 30.57 5.64 10.61
N SER A 553 29.95 6.21 11.65
CA SER A 553 29.57 7.63 11.69
C SER A 553 30.77 8.56 11.42
N GLN A 554 31.98 8.20 11.89
CA GLN A 554 33.23 8.89 11.56
C GLN A 554 33.62 8.84 10.08
N LYS A 555 33.34 7.73 9.37
CA LYS A 555 33.63 7.58 7.94
C LYS A 555 32.54 8.20 7.07
N ARG A 556 31.34 8.42 7.63
CA ARG A 556 30.21 9.12 7.01
C ARG A 556 30.41 10.63 7.06
N GLU A 557 30.79 11.18 8.21
CA GLU A 557 31.26 12.57 8.30
C GLU A 557 32.45 12.77 7.35
N LYS A 558 33.44 11.86 7.34
CA LYS A 558 34.52 11.91 6.37
C LYS A 558 34.09 11.68 4.92
N MET A 559 33.07 10.89 4.57
CA MET A 559 32.61 10.69 3.19
C MET A 559 31.74 11.85 2.70
N GLU A 560 30.99 12.49 3.60
CA GLU A 560 30.26 13.73 3.34
C GLU A 560 31.23 14.92 3.23
N ASP A 561 32.36 14.91 3.97
CA ASP A 561 33.47 15.88 3.82
C ASP A 561 34.44 15.54 2.66
N SER A 562 34.55 14.26 2.24
CA SER A 562 35.55 13.80 1.24
C SER A 562 34.97 13.39 -0.11
N SER A 563 33.65 13.43 -0.32
CA SER A 563 33.18 13.90 -1.62
C SER A 563 33.57 15.36 -1.66
N ALA A 564 34.72 15.69 -2.24
CA ALA A 564 35.09 17.07 -2.50
C ALA A 564 33.87 17.74 -3.13
N SER A 565 33.18 18.56 -2.36
CA SER A 565 32.00 19.26 -2.83
C SER A 565 32.49 20.08 -4.01
N PHE A 566 31.98 19.80 -5.21
CA PHE A 566 32.36 20.55 -6.42
C PHE A 566 31.85 22.01 -6.35
N VAL A 567 31.13 22.36 -5.28
CA VAL A 567 30.71 23.69 -4.86
C VAL A 567 31.27 24.02 -3.47
N GLY A 568 31.68 25.28 -3.25
CA GLY A 568 32.23 25.76 -1.98
C GLY A 568 31.18 26.13 -0.93
N ASN A 569 29.91 26.28 -1.33
CA ASN A 569 28.79 26.58 -0.43
C ASN A 569 27.84 25.39 -0.30
N ARG A 570 27.03 25.39 0.77
CA ARG A 570 25.93 24.44 0.96
C ARG A 570 24.62 25.06 0.52
N TYR A 571 23.83 24.34 -0.27
CA TYR A 571 22.64 24.92 -0.92
C TYR A 571 21.34 24.28 -0.44
N TRP A 572 20.35 25.14 -0.22
CA TRP A 572 18.95 24.78 -0.03
C TRP A 572 18.11 25.50 -1.07
N VAL A 573 17.06 24.84 -1.53
CA VAL A 573 16.06 25.46 -2.40
C VAL A 573 14.72 25.52 -1.68
N LEU A 574 14.02 26.63 -1.84
CA LEU A 574 12.68 26.84 -1.31
C LEU A 574 11.79 27.37 -2.41
N ARG A 575 10.76 26.59 -2.77
CA ARG A 575 9.70 27.08 -3.64
C ARG A 575 8.85 28.08 -2.85
N HIS A 576 8.46 29.18 -3.48
CA HIS A 576 7.54 30.13 -2.86
C HIS A 576 6.29 29.45 -2.28
N GLY A 577 5.74 30.00 -1.20
CA GLY A 577 4.46 29.56 -0.64
C GLY A 577 3.31 29.77 -1.62
N LYS A 578 2.13 29.19 -1.34
CA LYS A 578 0.92 29.38 -2.15
C LYS A 578 0.64 30.88 -2.37
N SER A 579 0.60 31.31 -3.63
CA SER A 579 0.38 32.71 -4.01
C SER A 579 -1.05 32.97 -4.49
N ILE A 580 -1.45 34.24 -4.54
CA ILE A 580 -2.76 34.67 -5.08
C ILE A 580 -2.94 34.17 -6.53
N PRO A 581 -1.95 34.23 -7.44
CA PRO A 581 -2.03 33.57 -8.74
C PRO A 581 -2.30 32.07 -8.68
N ASN A 582 -1.75 31.36 -7.69
CA ASN A 582 -2.00 29.92 -7.54
C ASN A 582 -3.45 29.66 -7.14
N GLU A 583 -4.04 30.48 -6.28
CA GLU A 583 -5.46 30.40 -5.93
C GLU A 583 -6.37 30.71 -7.11
N ARG A 584 -5.96 31.65 -7.97
CA ARG A 584 -6.71 32.00 -9.18
C ARG A 584 -6.45 31.05 -10.36
N GLY A 585 -5.55 30.07 -10.21
CA GLY A 585 -5.14 29.18 -11.29
C GLY A 585 -4.47 29.90 -12.46
N LEU A 586 -3.79 31.03 -12.25
CA LEU A 586 -3.20 31.86 -13.31
C LEU A 586 -1.69 31.63 -13.47
N ILE A 587 -1.24 31.58 -14.73
CA ILE A 587 0.17 31.63 -15.10
C ILE A 587 0.63 33.09 -15.07
N VAL A 588 1.55 33.42 -14.16
CA VAL A 588 2.19 34.74 -14.07
C VAL A 588 3.70 34.55 -14.17
N SER A 589 4.21 34.79 -15.38
CA SER A 589 5.56 34.45 -15.81
C SER A 589 6.36 35.65 -16.32
N SER A 590 5.69 36.74 -16.71
CA SER A 590 6.34 37.99 -17.10
C SER A 590 6.88 38.75 -15.88
N MET A 591 7.97 39.49 -16.08
CA MET A 591 8.50 40.40 -15.05
C MET A 591 7.54 41.57 -14.76
N GLU A 592 6.87 42.10 -15.79
CA GLU A 592 5.91 43.22 -15.66
C GLU A 592 4.80 42.89 -14.67
N ASN A 593 4.19 41.71 -14.79
CA ASN A 593 3.16 41.26 -13.85
C ASN A 593 3.78 40.72 -12.55
N GLY A 594 4.82 39.88 -12.65
CA GLY A 594 5.35 39.10 -11.54
C GLY A 594 5.80 39.88 -10.30
N VAL A 595 6.13 41.16 -10.45
CA VAL A 595 6.58 42.07 -9.39
C VAL A 595 5.44 42.91 -8.78
N LEU A 596 4.21 42.78 -9.27
CA LEU A 596 3.07 43.53 -8.75
C LEU A 596 2.66 43.00 -7.36
N PRO A 597 2.30 43.87 -6.40
CA PRO A 597 1.92 43.46 -5.05
C PRO A 597 0.70 42.51 -5.00
N GLU A 598 -0.21 42.61 -5.96
CA GLU A 598 -1.39 41.75 -6.08
C GLU A 598 -1.07 40.26 -6.33
N TYR A 599 0.17 39.93 -6.71
CA TYR A 599 0.62 38.56 -6.93
C TYR A 599 1.55 38.02 -5.83
N GLN A 600 1.47 38.60 -4.64
CA GLN A 600 2.14 38.11 -3.45
C GLN A 600 1.54 36.78 -2.93
N LEU A 601 2.05 36.30 -1.79
CA LEU A 601 1.54 35.12 -1.10
C LEU A 601 0.09 35.30 -0.65
N ALA A 602 -0.69 34.22 -0.73
CA ALA A 602 -1.96 34.09 -0.04
C ALA A 602 -1.71 33.79 1.46
N PRO A 603 -2.72 33.91 2.35
CA PRO A 603 -2.56 33.64 3.78
C PRO A 603 -1.95 32.27 4.08
N ASP A 604 -2.41 31.21 3.41
CA ASP A 604 -1.85 29.86 3.54
C ASP A 604 -0.37 29.81 3.13
N GLY A 605 0.01 30.55 2.09
CA GLY A 605 1.39 30.63 1.61
C GLY A 605 2.33 31.30 2.60
N VAL A 606 1.84 32.26 3.38
CA VAL A 606 2.61 32.88 4.47
C VAL A 606 2.88 31.86 5.57
N ALA A 607 1.88 31.08 5.97
CA ALA A 607 2.06 30.00 6.95
C ALA A 607 3.04 28.93 6.45
N GLN A 608 2.96 28.55 5.17
CA GLN A 608 3.93 27.65 4.54
C GLN A 608 5.36 28.21 4.59
N ALA A 609 5.55 29.50 4.29
CA ALA A 609 6.86 30.14 4.35
C ALA A 609 7.41 30.20 5.79
N GLN A 610 6.55 30.41 6.80
CA GLN A 610 6.94 30.36 8.22
C GLN A 610 7.42 28.96 8.62
N LEU A 611 6.67 27.92 8.27
CA LEU A 611 7.04 26.53 8.53
C LEU A 611 8.34 26.14 7.81
N ALA A 612 8.53 26.59 6.57
CA ALA A 612 9.77 26.38 5.84
C ALA A 612 10.95 27.08 6.53
N GLY A 613 10.77 28.31 7.03
CA GLY A 613 11.78 29.02 7.82
C GLY A 613 12.14 28.29 9.11
N GLN A 614 11.16 27.78 9.85
CA GLN A 614 11.38 26.99 11.06
C GLN A 614 12.13 25.68 10.77
N SER A 615 11.74 25.00 9.68
CA SER A 615 12.44 23.80 9.23
C SER A 615 13.87 24.10 8.81
N PHE A 616 14.12 25.24 8.17
CA PHE A 616 15.45 25.64 7.76
C PHE A 616 16.32 25.97 8.97
N LEU A 617 15.80 26.73 9.94
CA LEU A 617 16.48 27.02 11.21
C LEU A 617 16.92 25.73 11.92
N LYS A 618 16.02 24.76 12.03
CA LYS A 618 16.32 23.46 12.62
C LYS A 618 17.46 22.73 11.89
N GLN A 619 17.47 22.74 10.56
CA GLN A 619 18.54 22.11 9.77
C GLN A 619 19.89 22.82 9.96
N LEU A 620 19.88 24.15 10.12
CA LEU A 620 21.08 24.93 10.40
C LEU A 620 21.65 24.59 11.78
N GLU A 621 20.80 24.46 12.81
CA GLU A 621 21.17 24.05 14.16
C GLU A 621 21.77 22.63 14.18
N GLU A 622 21.11 21.67 13.53
CA GLU A 622 21.58 20.28 13.40
C GLU A 622 22.95 20.21 12.68
N SER A 623 23.17 21.11 11.71
CA SER A 623 24.41 21.20 10.93
C SER A 623 25.48 22.12 11.56
N LYS A 624 25.22 22.67 12.75
CA LYS A 624 26.08 23.64 13.47
C LYS A 624 26.50 24.84 12.61
N ILE A 625 25.60 25.35 11.77
CA ILE A 625 25.84 26.53 10.93
C ILE A 625 25.36 27.76 11.67
N SER A 626 26.27 28.69 11.92
CA SER A 626 25.92 29.97 12.54
C SER A 626 25.17 30.88 11.56
N LEU A 627 24.21 31.65 12.08
CA LEU A 627 23.30 32.49 11.28
C LEU A 627 24.03 33.60 10.49
N ASP A 628 25.22 34.03 10.92
CA ASP A 628 26.07 34.98 10.19
C ASP A 628 26.57 34.44 8.85
N LYS A 629 26.57 33.11 8.66
CA LYS A 629 26.96 32.42 7.43
C LYS A 629 25.79 32.07 6.53
N VAL A 630 24.57 32.48 6.89
CA VAL A 630 23.37 32.22 6.09
C VAL A 630 23.18 33.34 5.08
N ARG A 631 22.89 32.98 3.83
CA ARG A 631 22.54 33.89 2.73
C ARG A 631 21.22 33.45 2.13
N ILE A 632 20.33 34.40 1.85
CA ILE A 632 19.02 34.17 1.23
C ILE A 632 19.05 34.85 -0.14
N CYS A 633 19.16 34.07 -1.20
CA CYS A 633 19.11 34.55 -2.58
C CYS A 633 17.70 34.33 -3.13
N TYR A 634 17.03 35.37 -3.61
CA TYR A 634 15.62 35.27 -3.99
C TYR A 634 15.30 35.93 -5.32
N SER A 635 14.28 35.41 -5.99
CA SER A 635 13.73 36.00 -7.22
C SER A 635 13.00 37.33 -6.95
N PRO A 636 13.06 38.33 -7.87
CA PRO A 636 12.38 39.61 -7.72
C PRO A 636 10.84 39.55 -7.69
N PHE A 637 10.23 38.43 -8.05
CA PHE A 637 8.77 38.29 -8.06
C PHE A 637 8.18 38.50 -6.66
N SER A 638 6.97 39.07 -6.57
CA SER A 638 6.34 39.42 -5.30
C SER A 638 6.17 38.23 -4.37
N ARG A 639 5.75 37.07 -4.91
CA ARG A 639 5.57 35.82 -4.15
C ARG A 639 6.87 35.27 -3.55
N THR A 640 7.97 35.33 -4.29
CA THR A 640 9.29 34.87 -3.82
C THR A 640 9.91 35.86 -2.85
N THR A 641 9.78 37.16 -3.13
CA THR A 641 10.22 38.24 -2.23
C THR A 641 9.48 38.16 -0.90
N HIS A 642 8.16 37.97 -0.90
CA HIS A 642 7.37 37.81 0.32
C HIS A 642 7.75 36.52 1.07
N THR A 643 7.95 35.40 0.37
CA THR A 643 8.45 34.16 0.98
C THR A 643 9.80 34.39 1.68
N ALA A 644 10.75 35.04 1.00
CA ALA A 644 12.07 35.32 1.53
C ALA A 644 12.02 36.25 2.75
N LYS A 645 11.14 37.27 2.74
CA LYS A 645 10.89 38.15 3.90
C LYS A 645 10.42 37.39 5.12
N VAL A 646 9.45 36.48 4.94
CA VAL A 646 8.90 35.66 6.02
C VAL A 646 9.98 34.73 6.59
N VAL A 647 10.78 34.08 5.74
CA VAL A 647 11.88 33.21 6.21
C VAL A 647 12.96 34.01 6.94
N ALA A 648 13.34 35.17 6.41
CA ALA A 648 14.31 36.06 7.08
C ALA A 648 13.83 36.48 8.47
N GLN A 649 12.53 36.77 8.62
CA GLN A 649 11.92 37.09 9.91
C GLN A 649 12.01 35.91 10.90
N VAL A 650 11.76 34.68 10.46
CA VAL A 650 11.88 33.48 11.32
C VAL A 650 13.33 33.27 11.79
N LEU A 651 14.30 33.54 10.91
CA LEU A 651 15.73 33.42 11.22
C LEU A 651 16.29 34.62 11.99
N ASN A 652 15.47 35.65 12.26
CA ASN A 652 15.88 36.92 12.84
C ASN A 652 17.00 37.63 12.04
N ILE A 653 16.94 37.55 10.70
CA ILE A 653 17.84 38.22 9.77
C ILE A 653 17.12 39.45 9.19
N PRO A 654 17.67 40.67 9.31
CA PRO A 654 17.09 41.85 8.68
C PRO A 654 17.04 41.69 7.15
N PHE A 655 15.88 41.87 6.54
CA PHE A 655 15.70 41.64 5.10
C PHE A 655 16.48 42.62 4.21
N ASP A 656 16.73 43.84 4.71
CA ASP A 656 17.54 44.85 4.01
C ASP A 656 19.05 44.66 4.26
N SER A 657 19.46 43.58 4.93
CA SER A 657 20.87 43.27 5.16
C SER A 657 21.54 42.67 3.91
N PRO A 658 22.88 42.72 3.81
CA PRO A 658 23.63 42.02 2.76
C PRO A 658 23.44 40.49 2.74
N GLN A 659 22.80 39.91 3.77
CA GLN A 659 22.50 38.47 3.80
C GLN A 659 21.33 38.10 2.88
N CYS A 660 20.45 39.04 2.54
CA CYS A 660 19.31 38.82 1.66
C CYS A 660 19.56 39.50 0.31
N LYS A 661 19.76 38.71 -0.74
CA LYS A 661 20.11 39.21 -2.07
C LYS A 661 19.03 38.89 -3.10
N MET A 662 18.49 39.91 -3.74
CA MET A 662 17.64 39.73 -4.91
C MET A 662 18.51 39.36 -6.12
N MET A 663 18.11 38.34 -6.86
CA MET A 663 18.75 37.91 -8.08
C MET A 663 17.71 37.72 -9.19
N GLU A 664 17.75 38.58 -10.21
CA GLU A 664 16.87 38.47 -11.36
C GLU A 664 17.05 37.13 -12.10
N THR A 665 18.26 36.58 -12.09
CA THR A 665 18.58 35.27 -12.65
C THR A 665 17.84 34.10 -11.97
N LEU A 666 17.14 34.33 -10.85
CA LEU A 666 16.27 33.36 -10.20
C LEU A 666 14.79 33.52 -10.57
N ARG A 667 14.43 34.44 -11.48
CA ARG A 667 13.04 34.66 -11.92
C ARG A 667 12.38 33.44 -12.53
N GLU A 668 11.05 33.47 -12.53
CA GLU A 668 10.21 32.47 -13.18
C GLU A 668 10.61 32.32 -14.66
N ARG A 669 10.42 31.12 -15.21
CA ARG A 669 10.54 30.92 -16.65
C ARG A 669 9.46 31.75 -17.35
N TYR A 670 9.86 32.60 -18.28
CA TYR A 670 8.91 33.36 -19.08
C TYR A 670 8.33 32.44 -20.17
N PHE A 671 7.04 32.13 -20.11
CA PHE A 671 6.41 31.19 -21.05
C PHE A 671 5.92 31.86 -22.33
N GLY A 672 6.14 33.18 -22.49
CA GLY A 672 5.70 33.94 -23.65
C GLY A 672 4.29 34.53 -23.48
N PRO A 673 3.90 35.46 -24.36
CA PRO A 673 2.66 36.23 -24.25
C PRO A 673 1.39 35.38 -24.41
N THR A 674 1.48 34.22 -25.06
CA THR A 674 0.34 33.32 -25.31
C THR A 674 -0.11 32.57 -24.05
N PHE A 675 0.78 32.40 -23.07
CA PHE A 675 0.54 31.71 -21.80
C PHE A 675 0.36 32.67 -20.62
N GLU A 676 0.83 33.91 -20.73
CA GLU A 676 0.72 34.91 -19.67
C GLU A 676 -0.75 35.22 -19.32
N LEU A 677 -1.06 35.22 -18.01
CA LEU A 677 -2.40 35.40 -17.45
C LEU A 677 -3.46 34.39 -17.95
N LYS A 678 -3.03 33.22 -18.46
CA LYS A 678 -3.92 32.10 -18.81
C LYS A 678 -4.01 31.08 -17.67
N SER A 679 -4.94 30.13 -17.80
CA SER A 679 -5.06 29.02 -16.84
C SER A 679 -3.77 28.20 -16.79
N HIS A 680 -3.38 27.82 -15.58
CA HIS A 680 -2.32 26.85 -15.30
C HIS A 680 -2.57 25.46 -15.91
N ASP A 681 -3.80 25.15 -16.35
CA ASP A 681 -4.12 23.94 -17.12
C ASP A 681 -3.37 23.85 -18.45
N LYS A 682 -2.78 24.95 -18.92
CA LYS A 682 -1.94 25.00 -20.12
C LYS A 682 -0.51 24.55 -19.90
N TYR A 683 -0.07 24.35 -18.66
CA TYR A 683 1.27 23.85 -18.37
C TYR A 683 1.65 22.53 -19.08
N PRO A 684 0.74 21.54 -19.24
CA PRO A 684 1.04 20.33 -20.02
C PRO A 684 1.50 20.60 -21.45
N GLU A 685 0.98 21.62 -22.12
CA GLU A 685 1.40 21.99 -23.48
C GLU A 685 2.89 22.40 -23.52
N ILE A 686 3.35 23.08 -22.46
CA ILE A 686 4.75 23.50 -22.30
C ILE A 686 5.63 22.29 -21.98
N TRP A 687 5.18 21.39 -21.10
CA TRP A 687 5.94 20.20 -20.74
C TRP A 687 6.08 19.23 -21.91
N ASP A 688 5.03 19.06 -22.71
CA ASP A 688 5.06 18.26 -23.94
C ASP A 688 6.05 18.83 -24.97
N LEU A 689 6.25 20.15 -24.98
CA LEU A 689 7.27 20.81 -25.81
C LEU A 689 8.68 20.52 -25.27
N ASP A 690 8.90 20.68 -23.96
CA ASP A 690 10.19 20.44 -23.33
C ASP A 690 10.65 18.97 -23.43
N GLU A 691 9.71 18.02 -23.41
CA GLU A 691 10.01 16.59 -23.59
C GLU A 691 10.41 16.25 -25.03
N LYS A 692 9.85 16.97 -26.02
CA LYS A 692 10.21 16.82 -27.43
C LYS A 692 11.55 17.48 -27.76
N ASP A 693 11.72 18.73 -27.36
CA ASP A 693 12.94 19.50 -27.60
C ASP A 693 13.15 20.57 -26.50
N PRO A 694 14.02 20.31 -25.49
CA PRO A 694 14.24 21.25 -24.40
C PRO A 694 15.04 22.51 -24.81
N PHE A 695 15.54 22.57 -26.04
CA PHE A 695 16.21 23.76 -26.61
C PHE A 695 15.21 24.69 -27.31
N MET A 696 13.95 24.27 -27.48
CA MET A 696 12.91 25.08 -28.11
C MET A 696 11.94 25.61 -27.05
N GLY A 697 11.86 26.94 -26.93
CA GLY A 697 10.88 27.60 -26.08
C GLY A 697 9.51 27.77 -26.75
N PRO A 698 8.45 28.01 -25.98
CA PRO A 698 7.18 28.49 -26.52
C PRO A 698 7.37 29.84 -27.24
N GLU A 699 6.46 30.19 -28.15
CA GLU A 699 6.59 31.40 -28.96
C GLU A 699 6.74 32.66 -28.09
N GLY A 700 7.89 33.34 -28.20
CA GLY A 700 8.22 34.53 -27.40
C GLY A 700 8.61 34.24 -25.94
N GLY A 701 8.73 32.98 -25.53
CA GLY A 701 9.17 32.55 -24.20
C GLY A 701 10.56 31.89 -24.19
N GLU A 702 11.02 31.52 -23.00
CA GLU A 702 12.31 30.87 -22.76
C GLU A 702 12.25 29.35 -23.00
N SER A 703 13.30 28.77 -23.58
CA SER A 703 13.52 27.32 -23.57
C SER A 703 13.97 26.83 -22.19
N ALA A 704 13.95 25.52 -21.96
CA ALA A 704 14.51 24.95 -20.73
C ALA A 704 16.02 25.21 -20.64
N ASP A 705 16.72 25.22 -21.78
CA ASP A 705 18.14 25.53 -21.86
C ASP A 705 18.47 27.00 -21.50
N ASP A 706 17.63 27.96 -21.91
CA ASP A 706 17.78 29.38 -21.55
C ASP A 706 17.69 29.58 -20.03
N VAL A 707 16.70 28.94 -19.40
CA VAL A 707 16.51 29.00 -17.95
C VAL A 707 17.69 28.36 -17.23
N VAL A 708 18.17 27.21 -17.69
CA VAL A 708 19.36 26.55 -17.13
C VAL A 708 20.61 27.42 -17.28
N SER A 709 20.82 28.07 -18.43
CA SER A 709 21.94 28.99 -18.66
C SER A 709 21.95 30.15 -17.66
N ARG A 710 20.76 30.73 -17.44
CA ARG A 710 20.56 31.82 -16.46
C ARG A 710 20.77 31.34 -15.02
N LEU A 711 20.28 30.16 -14.66
CA LEU A 711 20.50 29.56 -13.34
C LEU A 711 21.97 29.18 -13.10
N ALA A 712 22.69 28.75 -14.13
CA ALA A 712 24.12 28.51 -14.07
C ALA A 712 24.88 29.80 -13.72
N THR A 713 24.49 30.91 -14.35
CA THR A 713 25.03 32.25 -14.04
C THR A 713 24.73 32.65 -12.59
N ALA A 714 23.52 32.37 -12.09
CA ALA A 714 23.15 32.61 -10.70
C ALA A 714 24.05 31.82 -9.73
N MET A 715 24.25 30.52 -10.01
CA MET A 715 25.10 29.63 -9.22
C MET A 715 26.56 30.11 -9.19
N LEU A 716 27.13 30.44 -10.35
CA LEU A 716 28.51 30.93 -10.43
C LEU A 716 28.68 32.27 -9.70
N SER A 717 27.68 33.16 -9.77
CA SER A 717 27.69 34.40 -8.99
C SER A 717 27.64 34.13 -7.48
N MET A 718 26.80 33.20 -7.04
CA MET A 718 26.70 32.83 -5.62
C MET A 718 27.99 32.19 -5.10
N GLU A 719 28.63 31.34 -5.90
CA GLU A 719 29.93 30.73 -5.57
C GLU A 719 31.09 31.73 -5.55
N ALA A 720 31.07 32.72 -6.43
CA ALA A 720 32.11 33.76 -6.47
C ALA A 720 31.99 34.74 -5.30
N GLU A 721 30.76 35.06 -4.89
CA GLU A 721 30.48 36.08 -3.88
C GLU A 721 30.44 35.54 -2.45
N PHE A 722 29.92 34.33 -2.27
CA PHE A 722 29.80 33.70 -0.96
C PHE A 722 30.77 32.54 -0.87
N GLN A 723 31.47 32.44 0.26
CA GLN A 723 32.41 31.35 0.51
C GLN A 723 32.08 30.66 1.82
N ARG A 724 31.87 29.34 1.75
CA ARG A 724 31.54 28.48 2.91
C ARG A 724 30.28 28.94 3.66
N CYS A 725 29.33 29.50 2.93
CA CYS A 725 28.03 29.91 3.43
C CYS A 725 26.97 28.81 3.26
N ALA A 726 25.88 28.93 4.01
CA ALA A 726 24.63 28.22 3.75
C ALA A 726 23.73 29.14 2.93
N ILE A 727 23.42 28.74 1.70
CA ILE A 727 22.67 29.56 0.75
C ILE A 727 21.27 28.98 0.58
N LEU A 728 20.26 29.75 0.94
CA LEU A 728 18.86 29.48 0.67
C LEU A 728 18.42 30.18 -0.61
N VAL A 729 18.09 29.41 -1.64
CA VAL A 729 17.60 29.89 -2.94
C VAL A 729 16.08 29.87 -2.94
N VAL A 730 15.44 31.04 -2.92
CA VAL A 730 13.98 31.20 -2.95
C VAL A 730 13.51 31.56 -4.35
N SER A 731 12.86 30.63 -5.03
CA SER A 731 12.44 30.79 -6.42
C SER A 731 11.14 30.02 -6.70
N HIS A 732 10.87 29.74 -7.97
CA HIS A 732 9.63 29.18 -8.47
C HIS A 732 9.75 27.71 -8.78
N GLY A 733 8.61 27.05 -9.03
CA GLY A 733 8.57 25.61 -9.23
C GLY A 733 9.48 25.15 -10.37
N ASP A 734 9.40 25.80 -11.54
CA ASP A 734 10.09 25.34 -12.75
C ASP A 734 11.61 25.62 -12.71
N PRO A 735 12.09 26.84 -12.42
CA PRO A 735 13.51 27.11 -12.25
C PRO A 735 14.18 26.24 -11.17
N LEU A 736 13.52 25.98 -10.04
CA LEU A 736 14.09 25.13 -8.99
C LEU A 736 14.16 23.65 -9.38
N GLN A 737 13.19 23.16 -10.16
CA GLN A 737 13.23 21.82 -10.73
C GLN A 737 14.43 21.66 -11.69
N MET A 738 14.62 22.64 -12.57
CA MET A 738 15.75 22.66 -13.49
C MET A 738 17.08 22.75 -12.75
N LEU A 739 17.19 23.63 -11.74
CA LEU A 739 18.38 23.76 -10.88
C LEU A 739 18.74 22.44 -10.19
N GLN A 740 17.75 21.76 -9.61
CA GLN A 740 17.97 20.47 -8.96
C GLN A 740 18.48 19.40 -9.92
N ASN A 741 17.87 19.34 -11.10
CA ASN A 741 18.22 18.37 -12.13
C ASN A 741 19.68 18.57 -12.63
N ILE A 742 20.07 19.81 -12.92
CA ILE A 742 21.45 20.08 -13.37
C ILE A 742 22.48 19.81 -12.28
N MET A 743 22.18 20.14 -11.02
CA MET A 743 23.09 19.88 -9.90
C MET A 743 23.21 18.39 -9.61
N HIS A 744 22.12 17.64 -9.77
CA HIS A 744 22.13 16.19 -9.65
C HIS A 744 22.99 15.54 -10.75
N SER A 745 22.85 15.99 -12.00
CA SER A 745 23.68 15.54 -13.12
C SER A 745 25.15 15.90 -12.92
N ALA A 746 25.45 17.15 -12.54
CA ALA A 746 26.81 17.63 -12.28
C ALA A 746 27.54 16.84 -11.17
N LYS A 747 26.79 16.37 -10.16
CA LYS A 747 27.31 15.50 -9.09
C LYS A 747 27.68 14.10 -9.59
N GLN A 748 26.92 13.53 -10.53
CA GLN A 748 27.18 12.18 -11.06
C GLN A 748 28.38 12.12 -12.01
N GLN A 749 28.77 13.25 -12.62
CA GLN A 749 29.93 13.35 -13.50
C GLN A 749 31.25 13.39 -12.68
N SER A 750 31.64 12.26 -12.09
CA SER A 750 32.80 12.14 -11.18
C SER A 750 34.12 11.79 -11.89
N GLY A 751 34.44 12.42 -13.02
CA GLY A 751 35.61 12.04 -13.84
C GLY A 751 36.47 13.15 -14.46
N GLY A 752 36.11 14.42 -14.29
CA GLY A 752 36.87 15.55 -14.85
C GLY A 752 37.32 16.55 -13.78
N ASP A 753 38.54 17.07 -13.92
CA ASP A 753 39.13 18.14 -13.10
C ASP A 753 38.43 19.51 -13.32
N GLY A 754 37.30 19.51 -14.03
CA GLY A 754 36.53 20.69 -14.39
C GLY A 754 35.75 21.29 -13.21
N GLY A 755 35.84 22.61 -13.07
CA GLY A 755 35.08 23.40 -12.10
C GLY A 755 33.56 23.39 -12.35
N LEU A 756 32.79 24.00 -11.44
CA LEU A 756 31.32 24.02 -11.49
C LEU A 756 30.74 24.41 -12.87
N ALA A 757 31.33 25.42 -13.52
CA ALA A 757 30.87 25.91 -14.82
C ALA A 757 30.92 24.82 -15.91
N GLU A 758 32.01 24.05 -15.96
CA GLU A 758 32.22 23.00 -16.96
C GLU A 758 31.24 21.83 -16.73
N ARG A 759 31.03 21.46 -15.46
CA ARG A 759 30.09 20.40 -15.07
C ARG A 759 28.64 20.75 -15.39
N ILE A 760 28.25 22.01 -15.18
CA ILE A 760 26.92 22.48 -15.59
C ILE A 760 26.81 22.47 -17.11
N GLN A 761 27.83 22.94 -17.84
CA GLN A 761 27.81 22.95 -19.31
C GLN A 761 27.70 21.53 -19.89
N MET A 762 28.40 20.54 -19.33
CA MET A 762 28.27 19.13 -19.71
C MET A 762 26.90 18.52 -19.39
N SER A 763 26.14 19.13 -18.47
CA SER A 763 24.79 18.70 -18.10
C SER A 763 23.69 19.32 -18.98
N ARG A 764 24.04 20.26 -19.88
CA ARG A 764 23.11 20.90 -20.83
C ARG A 764 22.91 20.05 -22.09
N VAL A 765 22.39 18.85 -21.88
CA VAL A 765 22.04 17.89 -22.96
C VAL A 765 20.55 17.54 -22.87
N ALA A 766 19.93 17.24 -24.02
CA ALA A 766 18.48 17.01 -24.08
C ALA A 766 17.98 15.93 -23.10
N SER A 767 18.76 14.85 -22.93
CA SER A 767 18.42 13.73 -22.04
C SER A 767 18.39 14.11 -20.55
N VAL A 768 19.10 15.16 -20.16
CA VAL A 768 19.08 15.72 -18.81
C VAL A 768 17.99 16.78 -18.74
N LEU A 769 18.00 17.78 -19.61
CA LEU A 769 17.08 18.93 -19.55
C LEU A 769 15.61 18.52 -19.57
N SER A 770 15.23 17.50 -20.35
CA SER A 770 13.85 16.96 -20.40
C SER A 770 13.36 16.30 -19.11
N GLN A 771 14.26 15.95 -18.16
CA GLN A 771 13.91 15.21 -16.94
C GLN A 771 13.68 16.09 -15.70
N HIS A 772 13.70 17.42 -15.83
CA HIS A 772 13.61 18.35 -14.71
C HIS A 772 12.35 18.13 -13.84
N ARG A 773 11.25 17.65 -14.44
CA ARG A 773 9.98 17.33 -13.76
C ARG A 773 10.07 16.25 -12.68
N LYS A 774 11.10 15.38 -12.72
CA LYS A 774 11.36 14.39 -11.65
C LYS A 774 11.67 15.05 -10.30
N PHE A 775 12.06 16.32 -10.31
CA PHE A 775 12.45 17.08 -9.11
C PHE A 775 11.36 18.04 -8.63
N ALA A 776 10.09 17.78 -8.97
CA ALA A 776 8.95 18.61 -8.59
C ALA A 776 8.93 18.98 -7.09
N LEU A 777 8.48 20.20 -6.82
CA LEU A 777 8.38 20.80 -5.49
C LEU A 777 6.95 21.27 -5.21
N LEU A 778 6.42 20.92 -4.05
CA LEU A 778 5.18 21.48 -3.52
C LEU A 778 5.38 22.96 -3.12
N THR A 779 4.29 23.72 -3.01
CA THR A 779 4.38 25.12 -2.56
C THR A 779 4.92 25.18 -1.13
N GLY A 780 5.89 26.07 -0.89
CA GLY A 780 6.56 26.17 0.40
C GLY A 780 7.49 25.00 0.76
N GLU A 781 7.77 24.08 -0.16
CA GLU A 781 8.67 22.96 0.11
C GLU A 781 10.13 23.43 0.14
N LEU A 782 10.81 23.14 1.27
CA LEU A 782 12.24 23.33 1.47
C LEU A 782 12.98 22.01 1.19
N ARG A 783 14.06 22.05 0.41
CA ARG A 783 14.87 20.86 0.11
C ARG A 783 16.37 21.18 0.08
N PRO A 784 17.23 20.36 0.72
CA PRO A 784 18.68 20.47 0.56
C PRO A 784 19.10 20.01 -0.86
N LEU A 785 20.04 20.73 -1.47
CA LEU A 785 20.46 20.54 -2.86
C LEU A 785 21.80 19.80 -2.96
N VAL A 786 22.87 20.36 -2.36
CA VAL A 786 24.23 19.77 -2.27
C VAL A 786 24.89 20.23 -0.98
#